data_AF-A0A742DSR9-F1
#
_entry.id   AF-A0A742DSR9-F1
#
_cell.length_a   1.000
_cell.length_b   1.000
_cell.length_c   1.000
_cell.angle_alpha   90.00
_cell.angle_beta   90.00
_cell.angle_gamma   90.00
#
_symmetry.space_group_name_H-M   'P 1'
#
loop_
_entity.id
_entity.type
_entity.pdbx_description
1 polymer ?
#
loop_
_entity_poly.entity_id
_entity_poly.type
_entity_poly.pdbx_seq_one_letter_code
_entity_poly.pdbx_strand_id
1 'polypeptide(L)'
;NSIILDDSQACIDSIKNSFTIKVDNESDLYKSILNIFSDELREQGEGSYLEIQNGVGNNTLLPIPYWSWIDKKELVAQELLKNIEDKRVSFIWPLIKNEIHNCQAFLSGEYLEISPIFSLIDSFGSFSKANHRFLMSATTQDDSFFIKGLGFDVEAIKKPLVNPDLVWSGEKMILIPSLIDETLDREKIINWLLRPNDKRTFGTVCLAPSFANIKQFQRIGAIVATTETIYDCIEKLKRGEFSNSMVFANRYDGIDLPDNSCRILIIDSKPYSETLTDRYEEECRPSSDIINVKTAQRVEQGLGRSVRGEKDYSVIIITGGDLVQFLKSPLTTKYFSPQTRMQIEIGGQIVGFAKDEIDEGAEADKLFVGLINKSLQRDEGWKEYYVESMNEIDIRDRKDNLYDLISLEYKAEKLFIKGDLDKACDVLQDICDRYIEDEMEKGWYLQLQARYKYSISKIESNKIQKSAFQRNCNLLKPKDGVIYKKIDNINATRANRINKWVSAHTDYQSLMISVDSILQNISFGIQSDKFEDALHNLGVSIGFVCQRPDKEIKKGPDNLWGDVDGQYFLFECKNEVDENRSEINKIEAGQMNNHCGWFADEYGNAKCKKIIIINTRTLSYHGDFNDEIFVMRKSKLKLLKDNVRSFFKEFKNYDLQSLDETIIHKFIKPHNLDIESLTSIYTESIIKAKK
;
A
#
# COMPACT_ATOMS: atom_id res chain seq x y z
N ASN A 1 -3.23 16.35 -38.94
CA ASN A 1 -4.02 15.52 -38.02
C ASN A 1 -3.65 15.94 -36.61
N SER A 2 -4.63 16.36 -35.81
CA SER A 2 -4.44 16.83 -34.44
C SER A 2 -5.35 16.04 -33.52
N ILE A 3 -4.82 15.55 -32.40
CA ILE A 3 -5.58 14.85 -31.37
C ILE A 3 -5.51 15.64 -30.08
N ILE A 4 -6.65 15.77 -29.41
CA ILE A 4 -6.78 16.39 -28.11
C ILE A 4 -7.30 15.31 -27.16
N LEU A 5 -6.56 15.06 -26.08
CA LEU A 5 -7.00 14.28 -24.94
C LEU A 5 -7.39 15.27 -23.84
N ASP A 6 -8.69 15.54 -23.74
CA ASP A 6 -9.27 16.30 -22.64
C ASP A 6 -9.53 15.38 -21.45
N ASP A 7 -9.35 15.90 -20.24
CA ASP A 7 -9.29 15.12 -19.00
C ASP A 7 -8.43 13.86 -19.15
N SER A 8 -7.15 14.07 -19.47
CA SER A 8 -6.21 13.01 -19.81
C SER A 8 -6.05 11.95 -18.72
N GLN A 9 -6.45 12.28 -17.50
CA GLN A 9 -6.30 11.52 -16.27
C GLN A 9 -7.23 10.30 -16.30
N ALA A 10 -8.53 10.55 -16.45
CA ALA A 10 -9.54 9.51 -16.64
C ALA A 10 -9.27 8.64 -17.89
N CYS A 11 -8.58 9.21 -18.88
CA CYS A 11 -8.19 8.48 -20.09
C CYS A 11 -7.08 7.44 -19.83
N ILE A 12 -6.14 7.68 -18.91
CA ILE A 12 -5.00 6.77 -18.66
C ILE A 12 -5.49 5.38 -18.26
N ASP A 13 -6.36 5.32 -17.24
CA ASP A 13 -6.84 4.04 -16.72
C ASP A 13 -7.74 3.34 -17.73
N SER A 14 -8.53 4.10 -18.49
CA SER A 14 -9.33 3.58 -19.60
C SER A 14 -8.45 2.95 -20.70
N ILE A 15 -7.33 3.59 -21.06
CA ILE A 15 -6.37 3.07 -22.04
C ILE A 15 -5.68 1.81 -21.50
N LYS A 16 -5.18 1.82 -20.26
CA LYS A 16 -4.55 0.64 -19.64
C LYS A 16 -5.52 -0.55 -19.59
N ASN A 17 -6.75 -0.32 -19.14
CA ASN A 17 -7.78 -1.36 -19.06
C ASN A 17 -8.18 -1.90 -20.44
N SER A 18 -8.11 -1.10 -21.50
CA SER A 18 -8.38 -1.54 -22.88
C SER A 18 -7.40 -2.59 -23.41
N PHE A 19 -6.24 -2.74 -22.77
CA PHE A 19 -5.23 -3.76 -23.10
C PHE A 19 -5.12 -4.88 -22.06
N THR A 20 -5.93 -4.84 -21.00
CA THR A 20 -5.75 -5.73 -19.84
C THR A 20 -6.91 -6.70 -19.72
N ILE A 21 -6.62 -8.01 -19.85
CA ILE A 21 -7.60 -9.05 -19.58
C ILE A 21 -7.72 -9.19 -18.07
N LYS A 22 -8.91 -8.93 -17.52
CA LYS A 22 -9.26 -9.17 -16.13
C LYS A 22 -10.42 -10.16 -16.07
N VAL A 23 -10.22 -11.32 -15.45
CA VAL A 23 -11.27 -12.35 -15.28
C VAL A 23 -11.32 -12.83 -13.83
N ASP A 24 -12.53 -12.92 -13.28
CA ASP A 24 -12.74 -13.28 -11.87
C ASP A 24 -12.34 -14.74 -11.59
N ASN A 25 -12.12 -15.06 -10.32
CA ASN A 25 -11.71 -16.39 -9.84
C ASN A 25 -12.70 -17.53 -10.21
N GLU A 26 -13.96 -17.20 -10.51
CA GLU A 26 -14.98 -18.15 -10.96
C GLU A 26 -14.79 -18.58 -12.42
N SER A 27 -14.09 -17.76 -13.22
CA SER A 27 -13.89 -17.95 -14.66
C SER A 27 -13.10 -19.22 -14.98
N ASP A 28 -13.46 -19.90 -16.07
CA ASP A 28 -12.72 -21.08 -16.55
C ASP A 28 -11.28 -20.73 -16.92
N LEU A 29 -11.07 -19.60 -17.61
CA LEU A 29 -9.73 -19.07 -17.89
C LEU A 29 -8.86 -18.92 -16.62
N TYR A 30 -9.42 -18.39 -15.53
CA TYR A 30 -8.70 -18.24 -14.27
C TYR A 30 -8.20 -19.60 -13.75
N LYS A 31 -9.11 -20.57 -13.66
CA LYS A 31 -8.81 -21.92 -13.16
C LYS A 31 -7.81 -22.65 -14.05
N SER A 32 -7.94 -22.52 -15.38
CA SER A 32 -6.98 -23.06 -16.34
C SER A 32 -5.59 -22.49 -16.13
N ILE A 33 -5.46 -21.16 -16.02
CA ILE A 33 -4.17 -20.49 -15.83
C ILE A 33 -3.56 -20.86 -14.47
N LEU A 34 -4.34 -20.87 -13.39
CA LEU A 34 -3.89 -21.31 -12.07
C LEU A 34 -3.31 -22.74 -12.12
N ASN A 35 -3.97 -23.65 -12.85
CA ASN A 35 -3.49 -25.02 -13.02
C ASN A 35 -2.23 -25.11 -13.90
N ILE A 36 -2.11 -24.31 -14.96
CA ILE A 36 -0.93 -24.31 -15.85
C ILE A 36 0.35 -23.93 -15.09
N PHE A 37 0.23 -23.03 -14.11
CA PHE A 37 1.36 -22.48 -13.37
C PHE A 37 1.42 -22.95 -11.91
N SER A 38 0.69 -24.00 -11.53
CA SER A 38 0.53 -24.40 -10.12
C SER A 38 1.85 -24.64 -9.40
N ASP A 39 2.78 -25.32 -10.06
CA ASP A 39 4.06 -25.70 -9.45
C ASP A 39 4.95 -24.47 -9.26
N GLU A 40 5.02 -23.61 -10.28
CA GLU A 40 5.84 -22.41 -10.20
C GLU A 40 5.28 -21.37 -9.23
N LEU A 41 3.95 -21.26 -9.12
CA LEU A 41 3.30 -20.37 -8.15
C LEU A 41 3.54 -20.86 -6.72
N ARG A 42 3.50 -22.17 -6.46
CA ARG A 42 3.87 -22.76 -5.16
C ARG A 42 5.31 -22.44 -4.78
N GLU A 43 6.22 -22.46 -5.74
CA GLU A 43 7.63 -22.09 -5.50
C GLU A 43 7.80 -20.60 -5.20
N GLN A 44 6.94 -19.73 -5.77
CA GLN A 44 6.93 -18.30 -5.50
C GLN A 44 6.30 -17.94 -4.15
N GLY A 45 5.43 -18.78 -3.60
CA GLY A 45 4.81 -18.58 -2.29
C GLY A 45 3.80 -19.69 -1.99
N GLU A 46 4.19 -20.65 -1.15
CA GLU A 46 3.35 -21.81 -0.85
C GLU A 46 2.07 -21.40 -0.11
N GLY A 47 2.21 -20.58 0.94
CA GLY A 47 1.08 -20.07 1.72
C GLY A 47 0.10 -19.27 0.86
N SER A 48 0.62 -18.31 0.09
CA SER A 48 -0.16 -17.49 -0.83
C SER A 48 -0.88 -18.32 -1.90
N TYR A 49 -0.24 -19.37 -2.43
CA TYR A 49 -0.87 -20.25 -3.41
C TYR A 49 -2.04 -21.03 -2.77
N LEU A 50 -1.84 -21.55 -1.55
CA LEU A 50 -2.90 -22.27 -0.82
C LEU A 50 -4.08 -21.37 -0.49
N GLU A 51 -3.82 -20.11 -0.11
CA GLU A 51 -4.84 -19.08 0.07
C GLU A 51 -5.69 -18.92 -1.20
N ILE A 52 -5.04 -18.60 -2.32
CA ILE A 52 -5.70 -18.44 -3.63
C ILE A 52 -6.51 -19.69 -4.00
N GLN A 53 -5.93 -20.89 -3.86
CA GLN A 53 -6.58 -22.14 -4.22
C GLN A 53 -7.85 -22.41 -3.39
N ASN A 54 -7.88 -21.99 -2.13
CA ASN A 54 -9.01 -22.20 -1.23
C ASN A 54 -10.00 -21.03 -1.21
N GLY A 55 -9.78 -19.99 -2.02
CA GLY A 55 -10.61 -18.78 -2.01
C GLY A 55 -10.54 -18.03 -0.67
N VAL A 56 -9.39 -18.11 0.00
CA VAL A 56 -9.10 -17.36 1.23
C VAL A 56 -7.99 -16.36 0.89
N GLY A 57 -8.02 -15.14 1.42
CA GLY A 57 -7.00 -14.13 1.09
C GLY A 57 -7.30 -13.36 -0.20
N ASN A 58 -8.40 -12.59 -0.21
CA ASN A 58 -8.80 -11.78 -1.36
C ASN A 58 -7.69 -10.83 -1.83
N ASN A 59 -6.83 -10.37 -0.91
CA ASN A 59 -5.74 -9.47 -1.23
C ASN A 59 -4.43 -10.17 -1.60
N THR A 60 -4.36 -11.50 -1.53
CA THR A 60 -3.15 -12.25 -1.87
C THR A 60 -2.83 -12.08 -3.35
N LEU A 61 -1.57 -11.81 -3.67
CA LEU A 61 -1.07 -11.56 -5.03
C LEU A 61 0.11 -12.49 -5.31
N LEU A 62 0.05 -13.22 -6.42
CA LEU A 62 1.17 -14.00 -6.94
C LEU A 62 1.47 -13.60 -8.40
N PRO A 63 2.68 -13.07 -8.68
CA PRO A 63 3.14 -12.85 -10.04
C PRO A 63 3.47 -14.19 -10.71
N ILE A 64 3.04 -14.36 -11.97
CA ILE A 64 3.47 -15.50 -12.77
C ILE A 64 4.92 -15.23 -13.24
N PRO A 65 5.90 -16.10 -12.92
CA PRO A 65 7.28 -15.84 -13.28
C PRO A 65 7.48 -15.68 -14.78
N TYR A 66 8.23 -14.65 -15.19
CA TYR A 66 8.40 -14.32 -16.62
C TYR A 66 8.97 -15.49 -17.42
N TRP A 67 9.86 -16.30 -16.83
CA TRP A 67 10.45 -17.44 -17.52
C TRP A 67 9.42 -18.52 -17.83
N SER A 68 8.54 -18.83 -16.87
CA SER A 68 7.48 -19.81 -17.06
C SER A 68 6.42 -19.28 -18.01
N TRP A 69 6.09 -17.99 -17.93
CA TRP A 69 5.19 -17.33 -18.87
C TRP A 69 5.70 -17.42 -20.31
N ILE A 70 6.97 -17.07 -20.54
CA ILE A 70 7.60 -17.13 -21.87
C ILE A 70 7.65 -18.57 -22.38
N ASP A 71 8.05 -19.53 -21.55
CA ASP A 71 8.17 -20.94 -21.92
C ASP A 71 6.81 -21.60 -22.20
N LYS A 72 5.74 -21.18 -21.49
CA LYS A 72 4.38 -21.74 -21.60
C LYS A 72 3.42 -20.88 -22.45
N LYS A 73 3.92 -19.86 -23.16
CA LYS A 73 3.10 -18.87 -23.90
C LYS A 73 2.09 -19.48 -24.88
N GLU A 74 2.45 -20.62 -25.50
CA GLU A 74 1.57 -21.31 -26.46
C GLU A 74 0.35 -21.93 -25.78
N LEU A 75 0.53 -22.51 -24.59
CA LEU A 75 -0.57 -23.04 -23.78
C LEU A 75 -1.51 -21.93 -23.34
N VAL A 76 -0.95 -20.80 -22.90
CA VAL A 76 -1.73 -19.60 -22.53
C VAL A 76 -2.56 -19.11 -23.72
N ALA A 77 -1.96 -19.00 -24.90
CA ALA A 77 -2.65 -18.58 -26.12
C ALA A 77 -3.81 -19.54 -26.48
N GLN A 78 -3.62 -20.84 -26.30
CA GLN A 78 -4.68 -21.83 -26.53
C GLN A 78 -5.84 -21.67 -25.52
N GLU A 79 -5.54 -21.44 -24.24
CA GLU A 79 -6.58 -21.20 -23.22
C GLU A 79 -7.35 -19.90 -23.46
N LEU A 80 -6.67 -18.84 -23.88
CA LEU A 80 -7.31 -17.58 -24.28
C LEU A 80 -8.26 -17.80 -25.47
N LEU A 81 -7.85 -18.57 -26.48
CA LEU A 81 -8.69 -18.91 -27.63
C LEU A 81 -9.91 -19.77 -27.24
N LYS A 82 -9.77 -20.69 -26.28
CA LYS A 82 -10.92 -21.46 -25.75
C LYS A 82 -11.95 -20.58 -25.07
N ASN A 83 -11.51 -19.48 -24.46
CA ASN A 83 -12.35 -18.52 -23.76
C ASN A 83 -12.67 -17.27 -24.60
N ILE A 84 -12.57 -17.36 -25.94
CA ILE A 84 -12.75 -16.20 -26.84
C ILE A 84 -14.19 -15.65 -26.85
N GLU A 85 -15.17 -16.41 -26.35
CA GLU A 85 -16.55 -15.94 -26.20
C GLU A 85 -16.73 -14.99 -25.01
N ASP A 86 -15.82 -15.03 -24.02
CA ASP A 86 -15.80 -14.06 -22.94
C ASP A 86 -15.43 -12.68 -23.51
N LYS A 87 -16.32 -11.69 -23.34
CA LYS A 87 -16.09 -10.31 -23.81
C LYS A 87 -14.80 -9.71 -23.25
N ARG A 88 -14.41 -10.08 -22.03
CA ARG A 88 -13.18 -9.62 -21.37
C ARG A 88 -11.92 -10.11 -22.10
N VAL A 89 -12.04 -11.21 -22.85
CA VAL A 89 -10.96 -11.75 -23.69
C VAL A 89 -11.13 -11.30 -25.15
N SER A 90 -12.35 -11.35 -25.69
CA SER A 90 -12.63 -11.19 -27.13
C SER A 90 -12.21 -9.83 -27.69
N PHE A 91 -12.38 -8.76 -26.92
CA PHE A 91 -11.99 -7.40 -27.33
C PHE A 91 -10.48 -7.17 -27.27
N ILE A 92 -9.78 -7.85 -26.37
CA ILE A 92 -8.37 -7.61 -26.05
C ILE A 92 -7.47 -8.55 -26.85
N TRP A 93 -7.91 -9.79 -27.09
CA TRP A 93 -7.17 -10.80 -27.83
C TRP A 93 -6.61 -10.29 -29.18
N PRO A 94 -7.37 -9.58 -30.04
CA PRO A 94 -6.85 -9.06 -31.30
C PRO A 94 -5.64 -8.12 -31.13
N LEU A 95 -5.55 -7.43 -29.99
CA LEU A 95 -4.50 -6.46 -29.66
C LEU A 95 -3.23 -7.15 -29.17
N ILE A 96 -3.36 -8.24 -28.40
CA ILE A 96 -2.23 -8.88 -27.71
C ILE A 96 -1.77 -10.21 -28.32
N LYS A 97 -2.51 -10.80 -29.26
CA LYS A 97 -2.26 -12.17 -29.78
C LYS A 97 -0.82 -12.42 -30.28
N ASN A 98 -0.16 -11.41 -30.84
CA ASN A 98 1.22 -11.51 -31.34
C ASN A 98 2.26 -11.01 -30.31
N GLU A 99 1.79 -10.45 -29.21
CA GLU A 99 2.60 -9.82 -28.15
C GLU A 99 2.53 -10.60 -26.82
N ILE A 100 1.97 -11.81 -26.80
CA ILE A 100 1.84 -12.62 -25.57
C ILE A 100 3.18 -12.79 -24.83
N HIS A 101 4.29 -12.92 -25.57
CA HIS A 101 5.63 -12.99 -24.99
C HIS A 101 6.07 -11.72 -24.23
N ASN A 102 5.49 -10.58 -24.60
CA ASN A 102 5.66 -9.26 -23.98
C ASN A 102 4.53 -8.91 -22.98
N CYS A 103 3.67 -9.88 -22.68
CA CYS A 103 2.72 -9.77 -21.59
C CYS A 103 3.32 -10.27 -20.27
N GLN A 104 2.66 -9.88 -19.20
CA GLN A 104 2.82 -10.38 -17.85
C GLN A 104 1.45 -10.76 -17.30
N ALA A 105 1.46 -11.59 -16.26
CA ALA A 105 0.25 -12.05 -15.64
C ALA A 105 0.41 -12.17 -14.13
N PHE A 106 -0.68 -11.88 -13.43
CA PHE A 106 -0.77 -11.91 -11.97
C PHE A 106 -2.07 -12.60 -11.58
N LEU A 107 -1.99 -13.43 -10.53
CA LEU A 107 -3.16 -14.04 -9.92
C LEU A 107 -3.37 -13.43 -8.54
N SER A 108 -4.61 -13.06 -8.24
CA SER A 108 -5.05 -12.79 -6.88
C SER A 108 -6.12 -13.77 -6.45
N GLY A 109 -6.50 -13.73 -5.17
CA GLY A 109 -7.67 -14.48 -4.67
C GLY A 109 -8.98 -14.09 -5.37
N GLU A 110 -9.04 -12.92 -6.02
CA GLU A 110 -10.26 -12.38 -6.64
C GLU A 110 -10.27 -12.52 -8.17
N TYR A 111 -9.13 -12.30 -8.85
CA TYR A 111 -9.10 -12.28 -10.31
C TYR A 111 -7.70 -12.57 -10.89
N LEU A 112 -7.68 -12.91 -12.18
CA LEU A 112 -6.50 -13.02 -13.03
C LEU A 112 -6.37 -11.72 -13.81
N GLU A 113 -5.18 -11.15 -13.84
CA GLU A 113 -4.82 -9.99 -14.67
C GLU A 113 -3.75 -10.41 -15.68
N ILE A 114 -4.00 -10.18 -16.98
CA ILE A 114 -3.00 -10.32 -18.05
C ILE A 114 -2.89 -8.98 -18.77
N SER A 115 -1.69 -8.40 -18.78
CA SER A 115 -1.43 -7.09 -19.36
C SER A 115 -0.12 -7.09 -20.18
N PRO A 116 -0.02 -6.28 -21.25
CA PRO A 116 1.27 -5.94 -21.86
C PRO A 116 2.17 -5.21 -20.87
N ILE A 117 3.47 -5.49 -20.93
CA ILE A 117 4.49 -4.81 -20.09
C ILE A 117 4.82 -3.44 -20.65
N PHE A 118 4.68 -3.28 -21.97
CA PHE A 118 4.95 -2.03 -22.67
C PHE A 118 3.67 -1.55 -23.36
N SER A 119 3.61 -0.24 -23.59
CA SER A 119 2.49 0.36 -24.30
C SER A 119 2.40 -0.12 -25.74
N LEU A 120 1.19 -0.50 -26.16
CA LEU A 120 0.86 -0.88 -27.53
C LEU A 120 0.35 0.31 -28.37
N ILE A 121 0.60 1.55 -27.93
CA ILE A 121 0.11 2.76 -28.58
C ILE A 121 0.57 2.89 -30.04
N ASP A 122 1.73 2.33 -30.39
CA ASP A 122 2.27 2.35 -31.76
C ASP A 122 1.40 1.59 -32.75
N SER A 123 0.61 0.61 -32.27
CA SER A 123 -0.38 -0.12 -33.07
C SER A 123 -1.54 0.78 -33.53
N PHE A 124 -1.77 1.92 -32.86
CA PHE A 124 -2.82 2.88 -33.17
C PHE A 124 -2.26 4.06 -33.96
N GLY A 125 -2.05 3.82 -35.26
CA GLY A 125 -1.44 4.80 -36.18
C GLY A 125 -2.15 6.16 -36.24
N SER A 126 -3.45 6.22 -35.95
CA SER A 126 -4.18 7.49 -35.86
C SER A 126 -3.62 8.40 -34.76
N PHE A 127 -3.23 7.81 -33.63
CA PHE A 127 -2.62 8.51 -32.50
C PHE A 127 -1.11 8.66 -32.68
N SER A 128 -0.39 7.57 -32.88
CA SER A 128 1.08 7.57 -32.90
C SER A 128 1.68 8.37 -34.06
N LYS A 129 0.96 8.49 -35.19
CA LYS A 129 1.39 9.27 -36.37
C LYS A 129 0.70 10.63 -36.47
N ALA A 130 -0.01 11.09 -35.45
CA ALA A 130 -0.60 12.42 -35.45
C ALA A 130 0.51 13.49 -35.41
N ASN A 131 0.38 14.54 -36.24
CA ASN A 131 1.35 15.64 -36.28
C ASN A 131 1.33 16.48 -35.01
N HIS A 132 0.15 16.62 -34.39
CA HIS A 132 -0.05 17.36 -33.16
C HIS A 132 -0.85 16.53 -32.16
N ARG A 133 -0.37 16.43 -30.93
CA ARG A 133 -1.04 15.78 -29.81
C ARG A 133 -1.07 16.74 -28.65
N PHE A 134 -2.26 17.05 -28.15
CA PHE A 134 -2.49 17.93 -27.01
C PHE A 134 -3.04 17.12 -25.86
N LEU A 135 -2.48 17.33 -24.67
CA LEU A 135 -2.90 16.70 -23.44
C LEU A 135 -3.35 17.79 -22.48
N MET A 136 -4.60 17.73 -22.06
CA MET A 136 -5.20 18.70 -21.14
C MET A 136 -5.50 18.02 -19.82
N SER A 137 -5.05 18.66 -18.74
CA SER A 137 -5.10 18.11 -17.39
C SER A 137 -5.13 19.23 -16.37
N ALA A 138 -5.93 19.08 -15.32
CA ALA A 138 -5.91 20.01 -14.20
C ALA A 138 -4.65 19.85 -13.34
N THR A 139 -4.03 18.66 -13.36
CA THR A 139 -2.76 18.35 -12.70
C THR A 139 -1.93 17.39 -13.55
N THR A 140 -0.60 17.48 -13.51
CA THR A 140 0.31 16.54 -14.21
C THR A 140 0.43 15.26 -13.38
N GLN A 141 -0.33 14.22 -13.74
CA GLN A 141 -0.69 13.11 -12.85
C GLN A 141 -0.06 11.74 -13.10
N ASP A 142 0.60 11.51 -14.23
CA ASP A 142 1.40 10.30 -14.46
C ASP A 142 2.39 10.60 -15.59
N ASP A 143 3.40 11.42 -15.28
CA ASP A 143 4.42 11.81 -16.24
C ASP A 143 5.11 10.58 -16.86
N SER A 144 5.21 9.48 -16.09
CA SER A 144 5.70 8.21 -16.57
C SER A 144 4.81 7.64 -17.68
N PHE A 145 3.49 7.62 -17.50
CA PHE A 145 2.58 7.16 -18.55
C PHE A 145 2.50 8.12 -19.74
N PHE A 146 2.64 9.43 -19.55
CA PHE A 146 2.69 10.36 -20.69
C PHE A 146 3.92 10.09 -21.57
N ILE A 147 5.09 9.85 -20.97
CA ILE A 147 6.32 9.55 -21.70
C ILE A 147 6.28 8.13 -22.26
N LYS A 148 6.14 7.11 -21.40
CA LYS A 148 6.26 5.69 -21.78
C LYS A 148 4.99 5.14 -22.43
N GLY A 149 3.84 5.50 -21.87
CA GLY A 149 2.52 5.05 -22.30
C GLY A 149 2.05 5.69 -23.60
N LEU A 150 2.16 7.02 -23.70
CA LEU A 150 1.65 7.78 -24.84
C LEU A 150 2.76 8.29 -25.78
N GLY A 151 4.04 8.19 -25.41
CA GLY A 151 5.15 8.61 -26.26
C GLY A 151 5.25 10.13 -26.43
N PHE A 152 4.94 10.91 -25.39
CA PHE A 152 5.19 12.35 -25.38
C PHE A 152 6.67 12.67 -25.14
N ASP A 153 7.10 13.81 -25.68
CA ASP A 153 8.44 14.33 -25.43
C ASP A 153 8.57 14.83 -23.99
N VAL A 154 9.71 14.53 -23.35
CA VAL A 154 10.01 14.96 -21.98
C VAL A 154 9.94 16.48 -21.85
N GLU A 155 10.43 17.24 -22.83
CA GLU A 155 10.42 18.70 -22.80
C GLU A 155 9.00 19.27 -22.84
N ALA A 156 8.06 18.59 -23.50
CA ALA A 156 6.66 19.01 -23.52
C ALA A 156 6.00 18.88 -22.15
N ILE A 157 6.45 17.91 -21.34
CA ILE A 157 5.96 17.68 -19.97
C ILE A 157 6.66 18.62 -18.99
N LYS A 158 7.96 18.89 -19.17
CA LYS A 158 8.71 19.86 -18.36
C LYS A 158 8.23 21.30 -18.56
N LYS A 159 7.67 21.64 -19.73
CA LYS A 159 7.21 22.98 -20.09
C LYS A 159 5.75 22.97 -20.55
N PRO A 160 4.81 22.65 -19.64
CA PRO A 160 3.39 22.66 -19.99
C PRO A 160 2.92 24.10 -20.26
N LEU A 161 1.86 24.23 -21.06
CA LEU A 161 1.17 25.51 -21.23
C LEU A 161 0.29 25.74 -19.99
N VAL A 162 0.65 26.72 -19.18
CA VAL A 162 -0.05 27.07 -17.92
C VAL A 162 -0.53 28.51 -17.94
N ASN A 163 -1.63 28.78 -17.22
CA ASN A 163 -2.07 30.15 -16.97
C ASN A 163 -1.35 30.69 -15.71
N PRO A 164 -0.48 31.70 -15.81
CA PRO A 164 0.27 32.22 -14.66
C PRO A 164 -0.61 32.88 -13.60
N ASP A 165 -1.83 33.31 -13.94
CA ASP A 165 -2.73 34.00 -13.02
C ASP A 165 -3.50 33.04 -12.10
N LEU A 166 -3.54 31.74 -12.43
CA LEU A 166 -4.26 30.70 -11.69
C LEU A 166 -3.26 29.80 -10.94
N VAL A 167 -2.75 30.28 -9.81
CA VAL A 167 -1.77 29.55 -8.99
C VAL A 167 -2.42 28.45 -8.15
N TRP A 168 -3.63 28.70 -7.64
CA TRP A 168 -4.40 27.76 -6.84
C TRP A 168 -5.89 27.98 -7.07
N SER A 169 -6.72 26.99 -6.74
CA SER A 169 -8.17 27.06 -6.87
C SER A 169 -8.89 26.47 -5.67
N GLY A 170 -9.77 27.29 -5.09
CA GLY A 170 -10.70 26.95 -4.01
C GLY A 170 -10.01 26.63 -2.68
N GLU A 171 -10.80 26.63 -1.60
CA GLU A 171 -10.31 26.50 -0.24
C GLU A 171 -10.39 25.05 0.25
N LYS A 172 -9.25 24.50 0.67
CA LYS A 172 -9.15 23.16 1.25
C LYS A 172 -8.48 23.25 2.61
N MET A 173 -9.26 23.15 3.68
CA MET A 173 -8.74 23.06 5.05
C MET A 173 -8.36 21.60 5.34
N ILE A 174 -7.07 21.28 5.35
CA ILE A 174 -6.58 19.94 5.69
C ILE A 174 -6.38 19.83 7.20
N LEU A 175 -7.08 18.90 7.84
CA LEU A 175 -6.95 18.60 9.26
C LEU A 175 -6.48 17.16 9.46
N ILE A 176 -5.50 16.98 10.35
CA ILE A 176 -4.97 15.66 10.75
C ILE A 176 -5.22 15.47 12.25
N PRO A 177 -6.36 14.87 12.65
CA PRO A 177 -6.82 14.89 14.04
C PRO A 177 -5.83 14.22 15.00
N SER A 178 -5.22 13.11 14.59
CA SER A 178 -4.25 12.37 15.39
C SER A 178 -2.97 13.14 15.70
N LEU A 179 -2.69 14.22 14.96
CA LEU A 179 -1.56 15.11 15.26
C LEU A 179 -1.94 16.27 16.18
N ILE A 180 -3.23 16.63 16.24
CA ILE A 180 -3.75 17.63 17.18
C ILE A 180 -3.74 17.03 18.59
N ASP A 181 -4.38 15.87 18.74
CA ASP A 181 -4.46 15.16 20.01
C ASP A 181 -4.56 13.64 19.79
N GLU A 182 -3.88 12.87 20.64
CA GLU A 182 -3.83 11.41 20.52
C GLU A 182 -5.17 10.71 20.78
N THR A 183 -6.11 11.38 21.47
CA THR A 183 -7.46 10.85 21.69
C THR A 183 -8.36 10.98 20.46
N LEU A 184 -7.96 11.78 19.48
CA LEU A 184 -8.66 11.95 18.19
C LEU A 184 -8.22 10.90 17.17
N ASP A 185 -8.32 9.63 17.56
CA ASP A 185 -7.91 8.51 16.71
C ASP A 185 -8.88 8.25 15.53
N ARG A 186 -8.43 7.41 14.59
CA ARG A 186 -9.21 7.03 13.40
C ARG A 186 -10.60 6.51 13.78
N GLU A 187 -10.72 5.63 14.77
CA GLU A 187 -12.00 5.01 15.13
C GLU A 187 -12.98 6.06 15.67
N LYS A 188 -12.52 6.94 16.56
CA LYS A 188 -13.33 8.02 17.14
C LYS A 188 -13.84 8.97 16.05
N ILE A 189 -12.95 9.42 15.17
CA ILE A 189 -13.26 10.39 14.11
C ILE A 189 -14.25 9.80 13.09
N ILE A 190 -13.99 8.59 12.59
CA ILE A 190 -14.88 7.91 11.65
C ILE A 190 -16.25 7.65 12.29
N ASN A 191 -16.28 7.14 13.53
CA ASN A 191 -17.53 6.90 14.24
C ASN A 191 -18.32 8.18 14.50
N TRP A 192 -17.65 9.32 14.66
CA TRP A 192 -18.32 10.60 14.91
C TRP A 192 -18.89 11.20 13.62
N LEU A 193 -18.06 11.37 12.60
CA LEU A 193 -18.43 12.10 11.38
C LEU A 193 -19.37 11.31 10.47
N LEU A 194 -19.26 9.98 10.45
CA LEU A 194 -20.06 9.16 9.52
C LEU A 194 -21.46 8.85 10.04
N ARG A 195 -21.76 9.07 11.33
CA ARG A 195 -23.09 8.83 11.89
C ARG A 195 -24.17 9.61 11.14
N PRO A 196 -25.35 8.99 10.90
CA PRO A 196 -26.49 9.70 10.34
C PRO A 196 -26.91 10.90 11.19
N ASN A 197 -27.27 12.00 10.52
CA ASN A 197 -27.77 13.21 11.16
C ASN A 197 -28.77 13.93 10.25
N ASP A 198 -30.06 13.87 10.60
CA ASP A 198 -31.14 14.49 9.83
C ASP A 198 -31.07 16.02 9.75
N LYS A 199 -30.25 16.65 10.60
CA LYS A 199 -30.04 18.11 10.59
C LYS A 199 -28.87 18.54 9.69
N ARG A 200 -28.19 17.61 9.02
CA ARG A 200 -27.03 17.92 8.18
C ARG A 200 -27.46 18.69 6.92
N THR A 201 -26.78 19.79 6.63
CA THR A 201 -27.10 20.70 5.51
C THR A 201 -26.16 20.56 4.31
N PHE A 202 -25.19 19.66 4.39
CA PHE A 202 -24.18 19.40 3.37
C PHE A 202 -23.73 17.94 3.40
N GLY A 203 -23.16 17.43 2.33
CA GLY A 203 -22.65 16.07 2.26
C GLY A 203 -21.37 15.86 3.07
N THR A 204 -21.30 14.71 3.73
CA THR A 204 -20.09 14.16 4.34
C THR A 204 -19.72 12.90 3.58
N VAL A 205 -18.53 12.89 2.98
CA VAL A 205 -18.06 11.80 2.12
C VAL A 205 -16.77 11.22 2.68
N CYS A 206 -16.64 9.90 2.66
CA CYS A 206 -15.42 9.19 3.03
C CYS A 206 -14.87 8.42 1.83
N LEU A 207 -13.60 8.63 1.52
CA LEU A 207 -12.83 7.81 0.59
C LEU A 207 -12.06 6.79 1.42
N ALA A 208 -12.44 5.52 1.27
CA ALA A 208 -11.78 4.40 1.92
C ALA A 208 -10.90 3.66 0.89
N PRO A 209 -9.83 2.96 1.30
CA PRO A 209 -8.85 2.44 0.36
C PRO A 209 -9.37 1.15 -0.30
N SER A 210 -10.24 0.40 0.39
CA SER A 210 -10.86 -0.81 -0.14
C SER A 210 -12.19 -1.10 0.55
N PHE A 211 -12.85 -2.14 0.07
CA PHE A 211 -14.09 -2.67 0.64
C PHE A 211 -13.88 -3.48 1.94
N ALA A 212 -12.64 -3.65 2.42
CA ALA A 212 -12.34 -4.46 3.62
C ALA A 212 -13.11 -3.96 4.86
N ASN A 213 -13.31 -2.65 5.00
CA ASN A 213 -13.98 -2.02 6.13
C ASN A 213 -15.48 -1.74 5.91
N ILE A 214 -16.12 -2.26 4.85
CA ILE A 214 -17.57 -2.04 4.58
C ILE A 214 -18.41 -2.32 5.83
N LYS A 215 -18.19 -3.46 6.49
CA LYS A 215 -18.98 -3.88 7.65
C LYS A 215 -18.89 -2.86 8.79
N GLN A 216 -17.74 -2.22 8.97
CA GLN A 216 -17.56 -1.14 9.96
C GLN A 216 -18.44 0.06 9.58
N PHE A 217 -18.32 0.55 8.35
CA PHE A 217 -19.07 1.73 7.89
C PHE A 217 -20.59 1.51 7.92
N GLN A 218 -21.05 0.35 7.50
CA GLN A 218 -22.48 -0.01 7.54
C GLN A 218 -23.02 -0.09 8.98
N ARG A 219 -22.24 -0.61 9.94
CA ARG A 219 -22.62 -0.62 11.36
C ARG A 219 -22.78 0.78 11.95
N ILE A 220 -22.03 1.77 11.44
CA ILE A 220 -22.15 3.18 11.85
C ILE A 220 -23.42 3.84 11.27
N GLY A 221 -23.96 3.28 10.18
CA GLY A 221 -25.11 3.81 9.45
C GLY A 221 -24.74 4.58 8.18
N ALA A 222 -23.49 4.52 7.72
CA ALA A 222 -23.08 5.13 6.47
C ALA A 222 -23.50 4.28 5.26
N ILE A 223 -23.81 4.93 4.14
CA ILE A 223 -24.11 4.25 2.87
C ILE A 223 -22.80 3.99 2.14
N VAL A 224 -22.48 2.72 1.88
CA VAL A 224 -21.29 2.35 1.11
C VAL A 224 -21.70 2.11 -0.34
N ALA A 225 -21.15 2.92 -1.25
CA ALA A 225 -21.42 2.82 -2.68
C ALA A 225 -20.65 1.65 -3.30
N THR A 226 -21.36 0.88 -4.13
CA THR A 226 -20.79 -0.19 -4.99
C THR A 226 -20.65 0.32 -6.42
N THR A 227 -19.95 -0.42 -7.28
CA THR A 227 -19.82 -0.11 -8.71
C THR A 227 -21.16 0.13 -9.40
N GLU A 228 -22.21 -0.60 -8.99
CA GLU A 228 -23.56 -0.48 -9.56
C GLU A 228 -24.34 0.71 -9.00
N THR A 229 -24.09 1.11 -7.76
CA THR A 229 -24.90 2.11 -7.03
C THR A 229 -24.25 3.49 -6.94
N ILE A 230 -22.99 3.61 -7.38
CA ILE A 230 -22.18 4.82 -7.26
C ILE A 230 -22.86 6.06 -7.85
N TYR A 231 -23.44 5.96 -9.04
CA TYR A 231 -24.11 7.07 -9.71
C TYR A 231 -25.35 7.51 -8.94
N ASP A 232 -26.14 6.56 -8.42
CA ASP A 232 -27.31 6.87 -7.61
C ASP A 232 -26.92 7.56 -6.30
N CYS A 233 -25.83 7.14 -5.67
CA CYS A 233 -25.29 7.77 -4.46
C CYS A 233 -24.85 9.22 -4.72
N ILE A 234 -24.16 9.47 -5.85
CA ILE A 234 -23.74 10.82 -6.25
C ILE A 234 -24.97 11.71 -6.51
N GLU A 235 -25.96 11.19 -7.23
CA GLU A 235 -27.20 11.92 -7.52
C GLU A 235 -27.97 12.30 -6.26
N LYS A 236 -28.01 11.43 -5.24
CA LYS A 236 -28.60 11.76 -3.93
C LYS A 236 -27.92 12.94 -3.25
N LEU A 237 -26.58 12.98 -3.26
CA LEU A 237 -25.83 14.11 -2.72
C LEU A 237 -26.14 15.40 -3.49
N LYS A 238 -26.17 15.34 -4.83
CA LYS A 238 -26.50 16.49 -5.68
C LYS A 238 -27.95 16.98 -5.48
N ARG A 239 -28.87 16.11 -5.07
CA ARG A 239 -30.27 16.44 -4.74
C ARG A 239 -30.46 17.01 -3.33
N GLY A 240 -29.42 17.03 -2.50
CA GLY A 240 -29.49 17.56 -1.14
C GLY A 240 -29.83 16.52 -0.06
N GLU A 241 -29.74 15.22 -0.37
CA GLU A 241 -29.99 14.16 0.61
C GLU A 241 -28.73 13.92 1.47
N PHE A 242 -28.63 14.64 2.59
CA PHE A 242 -27.42 14.67 3.42
C PHE A 242 -27.51 13.93 4.76
N SER A 243 -28.69 13.40 5.12
CA SER A 243 -28.89 12.69 6.40
C SER A 243 -27.88 11.57 6.62
N ASN A 244 -27.53 10.85 5.56
CA ASN A 244 -26.57 9.77 5.61
C ASN A 244 -25.24 10.19 4.98
N SER A 245 -24.15 9.77 5.59
CA SER A 245 -22.81 9.93 5.03
C SER A 245 -22.56 8.88 3.94
N MET A 246 -21.80 9.23 2.91
CA MET A 246 -21.48 8.32 1.80
C MET A 246 -20.04 7.85 1.89
N VAL A 247 -19.80 6.57 1.65
CA VAL A 247 -18.45 5.98 1.58
C VAL A 247 -18.22 5.42 0.19
N PHE A 248 -17.12 5.83 -0.44
CA PHE A 248 -16.65 5.31 -1.71
C PHE A 248 -15.35 4.54 -1.48
N ALA A 249 -15.32 3.26 -1.84
CA ALA A 249 -14.13 2.43 -1.71
C ALA A 249 -13.29 2.50 -2.98
N ASN A 250 -11.99 2.77 -2.82
CA ASN A 250 -10.99 2.88 -3.88
C ASN A 250 -11.41 3.77 -5.06
N ARG A 251 -12.12 4.87 -4.78
CA ARG A 251 -12.56 5.85 -5.78
C ARG A 251 -12.04 7.23 -5.42
N TYR A 252 -10.73 7.37 -5.55
CA TYR A 252 -10.03 8.65 -5.38
C TYR A 252 -10.12 9.52 -6.65
N ASP A 253 -10.57 8.92 -7.76
CA ASP A 253 -10.87 9.57 -9.04
C ASP A 253 -12.29 9.22 -9.56
N GLY A 254 -12.75 9.94 -10.59
CA GLY A 254 -13.98 9.66 -11.34
C GLY A 254 -15.29 10.09 -10.66
N ILE A 255 -15.23 10.68 -9.47
CA ILE A 255 -16.38 11.21 -8.73
C ILE A 255 -16.33 12.74 -8.69
N ASP A 256 -17.50 13.36 -8.88
CA ASP A 256 -17.70 14.80 -8.85
C ASP A 256 -18.65 15.20 -7.70
N LEU A 257 -18.13 15.95 -6.71
CA LEU A 257 -18.86 16.35 -5.51
C LEU A 257 -18.73 17.86 -5.24
N PRO A 258 -19.38 18.72 -6.03
CA PRO A 258 -19.24 20.17 -5.92
C PRO A 258 -20.10 20.75 -4.78
N ASP A 259 -19.68 21.90 -4.26
CA ASP A 259 -20.44 22.73 -3.33
C ASP A 259 -20.95 21.94 -2.09
N ASN A 260 -22.26 21.98 -1.84
CA ASN A 260 -22.87 21.31 -0.71
C ASN A 260 -22.93 19.79 -0.87
N SER A 261 -22.60 19.25 -2.04
CA SER A 261 -22.51 17.79 -2.23
C SER A 261 -21.40 17.18 -1.37
N CYS A 262 -20.34 17.95 -1.04
CA CYS A 262 -19.31 17.54 -0.11
C CYS A 262 -18.60 18.76 0.52
N ARG A 263 -18.98 19.10 1.77
CA ARG A 263 -18.23 20.10 2.57
C ARG A 263 -17.24 19.46 3.55
N ILE A 264 -17.47 18.20 3.90
CA ILE A 264 -16.54 17.39 4.70
C ILE A 264 -16.14 16.18 3.88
N LEU A 265 -14.86 16.11 3.55
CA LEU A 265 -14.23 14.96 2.90
C LEU A 265 -13.33 14.26 3.92
N ILE A 266 -13.53 12.97 4.13
CA ILE A 266 -12.66 12.12 4.94
C ILE A 266 -11.84 11.29 3.96
N ILE A 267 -10.52 11.33 4.07
CA ILE A 267 -9.63 10.41 3.35
C ILE A 267 -9.08 9.45 4.39
N ASP A 268 -9.54 8.21 4.32
CA ASP A 268 -9.20 7.16 5.26
C ASP A 268 -8.12 6.25 4.68
N SER A 269 -6.89 6.40 5.17
CA SER A 269 -5.69 5.67 4.76
C SER A 269 -5.24 5.92 3.31
N LYS A 270 -4.03 5.41 3.00
CA LYS A 270 -3.41 5.57 1.69
C LYS A 270 -4.21 4.76 0.64
N PRO A 271 -4.48 5.32 -0.56
CA PRO A 271 -5.14 4.58 -1.65
C PRO A 271 -4.35 3.32 -2.02
N TYR A 272 -5.07 2.26 -2.42
CA TYR A 272 -4.46 1.07 -3.01
C TYR A 272 -4.32 1.23 -4.53
N SER A 273 -3.34 0.54 -5.09
CA SER A 273 -3.25 0.38 -6.54
C SER A 273 -4.42 -0.40 -7.13
N GLU A 274 -4.97 0.10 -8.25
CA GLU A 274 -6.14 -0.49 -8.93
C GLU A 274 -5.84 -1.77 -9.71
N THR A 275 -4.59 -1.98 -10.12
CA THR A 275 -4.14 -3.13 -10.91
C THR A 275 -3.22 -4.02 -10.09
N LEU A 276 -3.24 -5.34 -10.36
CA LEU A 276 -2.27 -6.24 -9.72
C LEU A 276 -0.84 -5.89 -10.14
N THR A 277 -0.67 -5.40 -11.38
CA THR A 277 0.61 -4.88 -11.87
C THR A 277 1.14 -3.74 -11.00
N ASP A 278 0.37 -2.67 -10.78
CA ASP A 278 0.84 -1.53 -9.99
C ASP A 278 1.04 -1.92 -8.52
N ARG A 279 0.22 -2.83 -7.97
CA ARG A 279 0.42 -3.37 -6.61
C ARG A 279 1.75 -4.11 -6.49
N TYR A 280 2.10 -4.94 -7.46
CA TYR A 280 3.38 -5.63 -7.48
C TYR A 280 4.56 -4.66 -7.60
N GLU A 281 4.44 -3.61 -8.42
CA GLU A 281 5.46 -2.56 -8.49
C GLU A 281 5.63 -1.81 -7.17
N GLU A 282 4.54 -1.44 -6.49
CA GLU A 282 4.56 -0.79 -5.17
C GLU A 282 5.24 -1.66 -4.12
N GLU A 283 4.98 -2.96 -4.11
CA GLU A 283 5.65 -3.92 -3.21
C GLU A 283 7.14 -4.04 -3.52
N CYS A 284 7.52 -4.04 -4.80
CA CYS A 284 8.91 -4.25 -5.21
C CYS A 284 9.78 -2.99 -5.10
N ARG A 285 9.24 -1.79 -5.30
CA ARG A 285 10.03 -0.55 -5.30
C ARG A 285 9.34 0.58 -4.51
N PRO A 286 9.09 0.39 -3.20
CA PRO A 286 8.32 1.33 -2.37
C PRO A 286 8.99 2.70 -2.19
N SER A 287 10.32 2.77 -2.29
CA SER A 287 11.10 4.01 -2.21
C SER A 287 11.25 4.74 -3.54
N SER A 288 10.82 4.13 -4.65
CA SER A 288 10.98 4.70 -5.99
C SER A 288 10.26 6.04 -6.14
N ASP A 289 10.98 7.03 -6.68
CA ASP A 289 10.42 8.34 -7.01
C ASP A 289 9.20 8.19 -7.95
N ILE A 290 9.24 7.26 -8.91
CA ILE A 290 8.14 7.02 -9.86
C ILE A 290 6.88 6.57 -9.11
N ILE A 291 7.00 5.65 -8.16
CA ILE A 291 5.88 5.11 -7.38
C ILE A 291 5.35 6.15 -6.39
N ASN A 292 6.24 6.89 -5.74
CA ASN A 292 5.83 7.91 -4.78
C ASN A 292 5.16 9.10 -5.47
N VAL A 293 5.59 9.47 -6.68
CA VAL A 293 4.89 10.47 -7.52
C VAL A 293 3.48 9.98 -7.87
N LYS A 294 3.32 8.75 -8.38
CA LYS A 294 2.00 8.16 -8.65
C LYS A 294 1.09 8.15 -7.41
N THR A 295 1.64 7.77 -6.25
CA THR A 295 0.90 7.79 -4.98
C THR A 295 0.45 9.21 -4.62
N ALA A 296 1.38 10.17 -4.63
CA ALA A 296 1.09 11.56 -4.28
C ALA A 296 -0.02 12.13 -5.17
N GLN A 297 0.06 11.87 -6.48
CA GLN A 297 -0.94 12.29 -7.45
C GLN A 297 -2.34 11.70 -7.16
N ARG A 298 -2.44 10.40 -6.82
CA ARG A 298 -3.72 9.80 -6.40
C ARG A 298 -4.29 10.43 -5.13
N VAL A 299 -3.43 10.74 -4.16
CA VAL A 299 -3.84 11.45 -2.94
C VAL A 299 -4.34 12.86 -3.28
N GLU A 300 -3.61 13.63 -4.09
CA GLU A 300 -4.01 14.97 -4.56
C GLU A 300 -5.35 14.97 -5.29
N GLN A 301 -5.58 13.96 -6.11
CA GLN A 301 -6.87 13.78 -6.79
C GLN A 301 -8.00 13.61 -5.79
N GLY A 302 -7.81 12.77 -4.78
CA GLY A 302 -8.75 12.61 -3.67
C GLY A 302 -9.02 13.95 -2.99
N LEU A 303 -7.97 14.72 -2.66
CA LEU A 303 -8.08 16.05 -2.07
C LEU A 303 -8.82 17.05 -2.98
N GLY A 304 -8.78 16.86 -4.30
CA GLY A 304 -9.42 17.72 -5.29
C GLY A 304 -10.91 17.49 -5.50
N ARG A 305 -11.49 16.37 -5.02
CA ARG A 305 -12.86 15.99 -5.37
C ARG A 305 -13.96 16.85 -4.75
N SER A 306 -13.68 17.48 -3.61
CA SER A 306 -14.64 18.28 -2.84
C SER A 306 -14.67 19.76 -3.22
N VAL A 307 -13.80 20.21 -4.15
CA VAL A 307 -13.66 21.63 -4.50
C VAL A 307 -13.49 21.78 -6.01
N ARG A 308 -14.46 22.42 -6.68
CA ARG A 308 -14.46 22.59 -8.15
C ARG A 308 -14.33 24.01 -8.68
N GLY A 309 -14.47 25.01 -7.83
CA GLY A 309 -14.37 26.42 -8.23
C GLY A 309 -13.52 27.24 -7.26
N GLU A 310 -13.08 28.41 -7.72
CA GLU A 310 -12.28 29.36 -6.92
C GLU A 310 -12.96 29.77 -5.61
N LYS A 311 -14.31 29.81 -5.61
CA LYS A 311 -15.12 30.21 -4.45
C LYS A 311 -15.60 29.02 -3.61
N ASP A 312 -15.33 27.80 -4.06
CA ASP A 312 -15.74 26.58 -3.39
C ASP A 312 -14.80 26.27 -2.22
N TYR A 313 -15.30 25.55 -1.22
CA TYR A 313 -14.57 25.29 0.01
C TYR A 313 -14.96 23.96 0.64
N SER A 314 -13.99 23.29 1.26
CA SER A 314 -14.23 22.06 2.02
C SER A 314 -13.22 21.87 3.15
N VAL A 315 -13.64 21.13 4.16
CA VAL A 315 -12.77 20.60 5.21
C VAL A 315 -12.41 19.16 4.85
N ILE A 316 -11.13 18.90 4.76
CA ILE A 316 -10.58 17.58 4.45
C ILE A 316 -9.95 17.02 5.72
N ILE A 317 -10.43 15.85 6.14
CA ILE A 317 -10.00 15.17 7.35
C ILE A 317 -9.22 13.93 6.94
N ILE A 318 -7.94 13.91 7.30
CA ILE A 318 -7.05 12.79 7.00
C ILE A 318 -7.03 11.83 8.19
N THR A 319 -7.41 10.58 7.94
CA THR A 319 -7.27 9.48 8.90
C THR A 319 -6.38 8.38 8.31
N GLY A 320 -5.79 7.55 9.17
CA GLY A 320 -4.89 6.47 8.76
C GLY A 320 -3.41 6.86 8.79
N GLY A 321 -2.63 6.09 9.54
CA GLY A 321 -1.24 6.38 9.88
C GLY A 321 -0.31 6.33 8.68
N ASP A 322 -0.59 5.45 7.72
CA ASP A 322 0.16 5.34 6.46
C ASP A 322 0.03 6.60 5.60
N LEU A 323 -1.17 7.15 5.46
CA LEU A 323 -1.39 8.41 4.75
C LEU A 323 -0.82 9.61 5.52
N VAL A 324 -0.97 9.65 6.85
CA VAL A 324 -0.37 10.70 7.68
C VAL A 324 1.15 10.71 7.54
N GLN A 325 1.79 9.55 7.61
CA GLN A 325 3.22 9.40 7.40
C GLN A 325 3.64 9.86 5.99
N PHE A 326 2.86 9.50 4.96
CA PHE A 326 3.13 9.91 3.58
C PHE A 326 2.98 11.43 3.35
N LEU A 327 2.05 12.09 4.05
CA LEU A 327 1.86 13.55 3.92
C LEU A 327 2.90 14.35 4.70
N LYS A 328 3.36 13.84 5.86
CA LYS A 328 4.26 14.56 6.77
C LYS A 328 5.74 14.25 6.59
N SER A 329 6.10 13.14 5.96
CA SER A 329 7.49 12.77 5.75
C SER A 329 8.15 13.69 4.72
N PRO A 330 9.26 14.37 5.05
CA PRO A 330 9.99 15.21 4.10
C PRO A 330 10.43 14.46 2.83
N LEU A 331 10.59 13.14 2.93
CA LEU A 331 10.95 12.27 1.80
C LEU A 331 9.83 12.17 0.76
N THR A 332 8.57 12.29 1.17
CA THR A 332 7.40 12.10 0.31
C THR A 332 6.64 13.40 0.03
N THR A 333 6.66 14.38 0.94
CA THR A 333 6.01 15.68 0.73
C THR A 333 6.51 16.39 -0.53
N LYS A 334 7.77 16.16 -0.92
CA LYS A 334 8.38 16.73 -2.15
C LYS A 334 7.69 16.33 -3.46
N TYR A 335 6.92 15.23 -3.49
CA TYR A 335 6.28 14.75 -4.72
C TYR A 335 4.92 15.41 -4.98
N PHE A 336 4.33 16.04 -3.98
CA PHE A 336 3.10 16.81 -4.13
C PHE A 336 3.37 18.10 -4.91
N SER A 337 2.37 18.54 -5.66
CA SER A 337 2.27 19.84 -6.30
C SER A 337 2.50 20.98 -5.30
N PRO A 338 3.03 22.13 -5.76
CA PRO A 338 3.22 23.30 -4.91
C PRO A 338 1.95 23.71 -4.14
N GLN A 339 0.78 23.64 -4.80
CA GLN A 339 -0.51 23.92 -4.17
C GLN A 339 -0.80 22.98 -3.00
N THR A 340 -0.70 21.66 -3.21
CA THR A 340 -1.00 20.70 -2.14
C THR A 340 0.04 20.74 -1.02
N ARG A 341 1.32 20.98 -1.34
CA ARG A 341 2.36 21.16 -0.31
C ARG A 341 2.01 22.32 0.63
N MET A 342 1.61 23.47 0.09
CA MET A 342 1.18 24.61 0.89
C MET A 342 -0.07 24.28 1.73
N GLN A 343 -1.04 23.55 1.17
CA GLN A 343 -2.23 23.10 1.93
C GLN A 343 -1.87 22.16 3.09
N ILE A 344 -0.90 21.26 2.90
CA ILE A 344 -0.39 20.38 3.97
C ILE A 344 0.38 21.20 5.02
N GLU A 345 1.13 22.21 4.59
CA GLU A 345 1.85 23.12 5.48
C GLU A 345 0.90 23.92 6.37
N ILE A 346 -0.14 24.54 5.78
CA ILE A 346 -1.24 25.19 6.51
C ILE A 346 -1.86 24.23 7.53
N GLY A 347 -2.14 22.98 7.13
CA GLY A 347 -2.62 21.94 8.03
C GLY A 347 -1.67 21.67 9.20
N GLY A 348 -0.35 21.70 8.95
CA GLY A 348 0.69 21.61 9.98
C GLY A 348 0.71 22.79 10.94
N GLN A 349 0.51 24.02 10.44
CA GLN A 349 0.44 25.23 11.26
C GLN A 349 -0.81 25.21 12.15
N ILE A 350 -1.97 24.80 11.62
CA ILE A 350 -3.20 24.59 12.40
C ILE A 350 -2.98 23.62 13.56
N VAL A 351 -2.25 22.52 13.33
CA VAL A 351 -1.89 21.56 14.39
C VAL A 351 -1.04 22.23 15.48
N GLY A 352 -0.08 23.09 15.09
CA GLY A 352 0.73 23.85 16.05
C GLY A 352 -0.12 24.74 16.95
N PHE A 353 -0.95 25.60 16.35
CA PHE A 353 -1.85 26.48 17.11
C PHE A 353 -2.81 25.70 18.01
N ALA A 354 -3.32 24.56 17.53
CA ALA A 354 -4.22 23.75 18.30
C ALA A 354 -3.55 23.11 19.54
N LYS A 355 -2.27 22.74 19.44
CA LYS A 355 -1.51 22.21 20.57
C LYS A 355 -1.26 23.28 21.63
N ASP A 356 -0.91 24.50 21.21
CA ASP A 356 -0.71 25.61 22.14
C ASP A 356 -2.00 25.88 22.95
N GLU A 357 -3.16 25.89 22.30
CA GLU A 357 -4.45 26.05 22.98
C GLU A 357 -4.79 24.88 23.93
N ILE A 358 -4.44 23.64 23.56
CA ILE A 358 -4.63 22.46 24.43
C ILE A 358 -3.73 22.54 25.67
N ASP A 359 -2.47 22.96 25.49
CA ASP A 359 -1.53 23.14 26.60
C ASP A 359 -1.99 24.27 27.54
N GLU A 360 -2.72 25.26 27.03
CA GLU A 360 -3.41 26.30 27.81
C GLU A 360 -4.71 25.82 28.49
N GLY A 361 -5.12 24.57 28.26
CA GLY A 361 -6.24 23.90 28.95
C GLY A 361 -7.51 23.71 28.11
N ALA A 362 -7.45 23.90 26.78
CA ALA A 362 -8.59 23.63 25.90
C ALA A 362 -8.91 22.12 25.80
N GLU A 363 -10.19 21.79 25.71
CA GLU A 363 -10.62 20.42 25.41
C GLU A 363 -10.45 20.11 23.92
N ALA A 364 -9.64 19.10 23.60
CA ALA A 364 -9.31 18.71 22.22
C ALA A 364 -10.54 18.49 21.32
N ASP A 365 -11.60 17.86 21.84
CA ASP A 365 -12.84 17.61 21.08
C ASP A 365 -13.56 18.91 20.69
N LYS A 366 -13.63 19.88 21.60
CA LYS A 366 -14.26 21.18 21.32
C LYS A 366 -13.43 22.00 20.36
N LEU A 367 -12.11 21.97 20.53
CA LEU A 367 -11.17 22.67 19.66
C LEU A 367 -11.26 22.14 18.22
N PHE A 368 -11.25 20.82 18.04
CA PHE A 368 -11.36 20.19 16.73
C PHE A 368 -12.67 20.57 16.01
N VAL A 369 -13.79 20.55 16.72
CA VAL A 369 -15.08 21.04 16.19
C VAL A 369 -15.01 22.53 15.83
N GLY A 370 -14.34 23.33 16.66
CA GLY A 370 -14.11 24.75 16.41
C GLY A 370 -13.34 24.99 15.10
N LEU A 371 -12.26 24.24 14.85
CA LEU A 371 -11.47 24.33 13.63
C LEU A 371 -12.30 24.00 12.38
N ILE A 372 -13.07 22.92 12.41
CA ILE A 372 -13.99 22.56 11.32
C ILE A 372 -14.97 23.71 11.06
N ASN A 373 -15.54 24.29 12.12
CA ASN A 373 -16.49 25.39 12.00
C ASN A 373 -15.89 26.67 11.43
N LYS A 374 -14.59 26.96 11.63
CA LYS A 374 -13.94 28.15 11.03
C LYS A 374 -14.07 28.15 9.51
N SER A 375 -13.80 27.02 8.84
CA SER A 375 -14.01 26.92 7.38
C SER A 375 -15.50 26.85 7.02
N LEU A 376 -16.28 26.01 7.72
CA LEU A 376 -17.70 25.81 7.37
C LEU A 376 -18.56 27.06 7.53
N GLN A 377 -18.28 27.90 8.53
CA GLN A 377 -18.97 29.16 8.79
C GLN A 377 -18.33 30.36 8.10
N ARG A 378 -17.30 30.13 7.27
CA ARG A 378 -16.61 31.16 6.49
C ARG A 378 -16.05 32.29 7.36
N ASP A 379 -15.36 31.91 8.44
CA ASP A 379 -14.67 32.85 9.31
C ASP A 379 -13.72 33.76 8.50
N GLU A 380 -13.82 35.08 8.70
CA GLU A 380 -13.07 36.04 7.89
C GLU A 380 -11.56 35.96 8.17
N GLY A 381 -11.16 35.74 9.42
CA GLY A 381 -9.74 35.59 9.78
C GLY A 381 -9.12 34.35 9.15
N TRP A 382 -9.84 33.24 9.13
CA TRP A 382 -9.42 32.03 8.42
C TRP A 382 -9.27 32.27 6.91
N LYS A 383 -10.23 32.93 6.27
CA LYS A 383 -10.19 33.21 4.82
C LYS A 383 -9.00 34.10 4.45
N GLU A 384 -8.76 35.16 5.23
CA GLU A 384 -7.62 36.07 5.02
C GLU A 384 -6.30 35.30 5.14
N TYR A 385 -6.12 34.55 6.22
CA TYR A 385 -4.93 33.72 6.44
C TYR A 385 -4.71 32.69 5.32
N TYR A 386 -5.77 31.98 4.90
CA TYR A 386 -5.66 30.98 3.83
C TYR A 386 -5.21 31.61 2.51
N VAL A 387 -5.80 32.75 2.13
CA VAL A 387 -5.45 33.46 0.89
C VAL A 387 -4.02 33.99 0.95
N GLU A 388 -3.61 34.56 2.09
CA GLU A 388 -2.24 35.05 2.29
C GLU A 388 -1.23 33.92 2.10
N SER A 389 -1.37 32.81 2.83
CA SER A 389 -0.45 31.67 2.72
C SER A 389 -0.43 31.05 1.32
N MET A 390 -1.59 30.88 0.68
CA MET A 390 -1.65 30.29 -0.67
C MET A 390 -1.05 31.19 -1.76
N ASN A 391 -0.97 32.51 -1.54
CA ASN A 391 -0.30 33.41 -2.48
C ASN A 391 1.24 33.40 -2.36
N GLU A 392 1.79 32.71 -1.36
CA GLU A 392 3.24 32.54 -1.16
C GLU A 392 3.84 31.31 -1.89
N ILE A 393 3.02 30.57 -2.65
CA ILE A 393 3.46 29.36 -3.35
C ILE A 393 4.64 29.65 -4.30
N ASP A 394 5.77 28.98 -4.05
CA ASP A 394 6.90 28.95 -4.98
C ASP A 394 6.68 27.89 -6.08
N ILE A 395 6.64 28.33 -7.34
CA ILE A 395 6.42 27.49 -8.53
C ILE A 395 7.72 26.81 -9.01
N ARG A 396 8.87 27.09 -8.37
CA ARG A 396 10.16 26.48 -8.75
C ARG A 396 10.25 25.01 -8.33
N ASP A 397 9.67 24.11 -9.12
CA ASP A 397 9.87 22.67 -8.94
C ASP A 397 11.00 22.13 -9.85
N ARG A 398 12.06 21.60 -9.23
CA ARG A 398 13.11 20.83 -9.91
C ARG A 398 12.75 19.35 -9.88
N LYS A 399 12.33 18.81 -11.03
CA LYS A 399 12.11 17.37 -11.27
C LYS A 399 13.07 16.78 -12.31
N ASP A 400 14.22 17.41 -12.58
CA ASP A 400 15.07 17.03 -13.72
C ASP A 400 15.54 15.57 -13.68
N ASN A 401 15.97 15.05 -12.53
CA ASN A 401 16.50 13.68 -12.44
C ASN A 401 15.45 12.59 -12.70
N LEU A 402 14.18 12.82 -12.32
CA LEU A 402 13.10 11.84 -12.50
C LEU A 402 12.76 11.67 -13.99
N TYR A 403 12.70 12.77 -14.73
CA TYR A 403 12.41 12.74 -16.16
C TYR A 403 13.51 12.03 -16.96
N ASP A 404 14.77 12.21 -16.55
CA ASP A 404 15.90 11.51 -17.16
C ASP A 404 15.80 10.00 -16.93
N LEU A 405 15.44 9.58 -15.70
CA LEU A 405 15.20 8.16 -15.37
C LEU A 405 14.06 7.56 -16.22
N ILE A 406 12.91 8.23 -16.31
CA ILE A 406 11.77 7.77 -17.12
C ILE A 406 12.16 7.68 -18.60
N SER A 407 12.96 8.63 -19.10
CA SER A 407 13.46 8.60 -20.48
C SER A 407 14.40 7.42 -20.73
N LEU A 408 15.24 7.06 -19.76
CA LEU A 408 16.13 5.89 -19.86
C LEU A 408 15.35 4.58 -19.81
N GLU A 409 14.34 4.47 -18.93
CA GLU A 409 13.41 3.32 -18.93
C GLU A 409 12.77 3.17 -20.32
N TYR A 410 12.18 4.24 -20.85
CA TYR A 410 11.55 4.22 -22.17
C TYR A 410 12.50 3.81 -23.29
N LYS A 411 13.75 4.29 -23.24
CA LYS A 411 14.79 3.91 -24.19
C LYS A 411 15.12 2.42 -24.11
N ALA A 412 15.25 1.86 -22.90
CA ALA A 412 15.49 0.43 -22.71
C ALA A 412 14.33 -0.41 -23.27
N GLU A 413 13.08 -0.01 -23.04
CA GLU A 413 11.88 -0.66 -23.59
C GLU A 413 11.88 -0.65 -25.13
N LYS A 414 12.15 0.50 -25.76
CA LYS A 414 12.21 0.59 -27.23
C LYS A 414 13.34 -0.24 -27.82
N LEU A 415 14.49 -0.34 -27.16
CA LEU A 415 15.59 -1.21 -27.59
C LEU A 415 15.19 -2.69 -27.48
N PHE A 416 14.54 -3.07 -26.38
CA PHE A 416 14.04 -4.42 -26.17
C PHE A 416 13.03 -4.83 -27.25
N ILE A 417 12.04 -3.99 -27.54
CA ILE A 417 11.02 -4.23 -28.59
C ILE A 417 11.66 -4.37 -29.98
N LYS A 418 12.74 -3.62 -30.26
CA LYS A 418 13.49 -3.74 -31.52
C LYS A 418 14.36 -4.99 -31.61
N GLY A 419 14.54 -5.73 -30.51
CA GLY A 419 15.42 -6.90 -30.42
C GLY A 419 16.89 -6.58 -30.10
N ASP A 420 17.22 -5.31 -29.82
CA ASP A 420 18.56 -4.86 -29.41
C ASP A 420 18.79 -5.15 -27.90
N LEU A 421 18.72 -6.42 -27.52
CA LEU A 421 18.64 -6.88 -26.13
C LEU A 421 19.89 -6.52 -25.30
N ASP A 422 21.09 -6.63 -25.86
CA ASP A 422 22.33 -6.27 -25.13
C ASP A 422 22.36 -4.79 -24.77
N LYS A 423 22.06 -3.91 -25.74
CA LYS A 423 21.98 -2.47 -25.49
C LYS A 423 20.86 -2.11 -24.52
N ALA A 424 19.72 -2.81 -24.58
CA ALA A 424 18.65 -2.61 -23.61
C ALA A 424 19.14 -2.93 -22.18
N CYS A 425 19.89 -4.03 -22.02
CA CYS A 425 20.48 -4.42 -20.73
C CYS A 425 21.56 -3.44 -20.26
N ASP A 426 22.35 -2.87 -21.17
CA ASP A 426 23.36 -1.85 -20.85
C ASP A 426 22.70 -0.57 -20.33
N VAL A 427 21.58 -0.15 -20.92
CA VAL A 427 20.82 1.01 -20.43
C VAL A 427 20.25 0.74 -19.03
N LEU A 428 19.71 -0.46 -18.77
CA LEU A 428 19.23 -0.82 -17.43
C LEU A 428 20.37 -0.86 -16.40
N GLN A 429 21.57 -1.31 -16.80
CA GLN A 429 22.74 -1.27 -15.93
C GLN A 429 23.16 0.18 -15.62
N ASP A 430 23.14 1.07 -16.61
CA ASP A 430 23.44 2.49 -16.43
C ASP A 430 22.47 3.17 -15.45
N ILE A 431 21.18 2.79 -15.49
CA ILE A 431 20.18 3.21 -14.50
C ILE A 431 20.61 2.78 -13.09
N CYS A 432 20.89 1.49 -12.89
CA CYS A 432 21.32 0.96 -11.60
C CYS A 432 22.58 1.64 -11.05
N ASP A 433 23.54 1.94 -11.92
CA ASP A 433 24.85 2.43 -11.52
C ASP A 433 24.87 3.94 -11.22
N ARG A 434 23.99 4.73 -11.87
CA ARG A 434 24.05 6.21 -11.81
C ARG A 434 22.84 6.89 -11.19
N TYR A 435 21.65 6.28 -11.28
CA TYR A 435 20.39 6.95 -10.92
C TYR A 435 19.77 6.39 -9.64
N ILE A 436 20.11 5.16 -9.25
CA ILE A 436 19.43 4.45 -8.17
C ILE A 436 20.42 4.18 -7.03
N GLU A 437 20.09 4.68 -5.84
CA GLU A 437 20.85 4.39 -4.62
C GLU A 437 20.28 3.18 -3.86
N ASP A 438 18.95 3.09 -3.81
CA ASP A 438 18.19 2.08 -3.09
C ASP A 438 18.39 0.65 -3.66
N GLU A 439 18.72 -0.30 -2.79
CA GLU A 439 19.00 -1.68 -3.21
C GLU A 439 17.74 -2.42 -3.70
N MET A 440 16.56 -2.12 -3.15
CA MET A 440 15.32 -2.76 -3.58
C MET A 440 14.98 -2.37 -5.02
N GLU A 441 15.11 -1.08 -5.33
CA GLU A 441 14.89 -0.55 -6.68
C GLU A 441 15.98 -0.99 -7.68
N LYS A 442 17.25 -1.11 -7.26
CA LYS A 442 18.27 -1.79 -8.10
C LYS A 442 17.86 -3.23 -8.41
N GLY A 443 17.34 -3.94 -7.42
CA GLY A 443 16.78 -5.28 -7.59
C GLY A 443 15.73 -5.32 -8.70
N TRP A 444 14.80 -4.35 -8.72
CA TRP A 444 13.76 -4.26 -9.74
C TRP A 444 14.33 -4.18 -11.16
N TYR A 445 15.29 -3.30 -11.41
CA TYR A 445 15.93 -3.17 -12.72
C TYR A 445 16.76 -4.40 -13.10
N LEU A 446 17.39 -5.07 -12.12
CA LEU A 446 18.06 -6.35 -12.36
C LEU A 446 17.06 -7.45 -12.75
N GLN A 447 15.86 -7.52 -12.16
CA GLN A 447 14.82 -8.45 -12.61
C GLN A 447 14.37 -8.15 -14.05
N LEU A 448 14.22 -6.87 -14.41
CA LEU A 448 13.90 -6.47 -15.77
C LEU A 448 15.01 -6.86 -16.75
N GLN A 449 16.27 -6.66 -16.37
CA GLN A 449 17.45 -7.10 -17.14
C GLN A 449 17.49 -8.63 -17.28
N ALA A 450 17.18 -9.37 -16.21
CA ALA A 450 17.09 -10.82 -16.22
C ALA A 450 16.02 -11.30 -17.22
N ARG A 451 14.85 -10.65 -17.25
CA ARG A 451 13.82 -10.91 -18.26
C ARG A 451 14.33 -10.66 -19.67
N TYR A 452 15.00 -9.54 -19.92
CA TYR A 452 15.51 -9.19 -21.25
C TYR A 452 16.56 -10.19 -21.74
N LYS A 453 17.40 -10.69 -20.83
CA LYS A 453 18.41 -11.72 -21.14
C LYS A 453 17.84 -13.12 -21.29
N TYR A 454 16.60 -13.39 -20.86
CA TYR A 454 16.05 -14.74 -20.82
C TYR A 454 16.02 -15.43 -22.20
N SER A 455 15.69 -14.68 -23.26
CA SER A 455 15.68 -15.18 -24.64
C SER A 455 17.07 -15.45 -25.22
N ILE A 456 18.12 -14.85 -24.65
CA ILE A 456 19.53 -15.05 -25.06
C ILE A 456 20.17 -16.17 -24.26
N SER A 457 20.09 -16.10 -22.94
CA SER A 457 20.74 -17.02 -22.01
C SER A 457 19.92 -17.19 -20.75
N LYS A 458 19.27 -18.35 -20.61
CA LYS A 458 18.54 -18.74 -19.40
C LYS A 458 19.46 -18.80 -18.17
N ILE A 459 20.74 -19.15 -18.35
CA ILE A 459 21.73 -19.25 -17.27
C ILE A 459 22.07 -17.86 -16.73
N GLU A 460 22.44 -16.92 -17.61
CA GLU A 460 22.77 -15.56 -17.19
C GLU A 460 21.52 -14.84 -16.64
N SER A 461 20.36 -15.06 -17.25
CA SER A 461 19.08 -14.56 -16.74
C SER A 461 18.83 -15.04 -15.30
N ASN A 462 18.97 -16.33 -14.99
CA ASN A 462 18.79 -16.83 -13.63
C ASN A 462 19.84 -16.29 -12.65
N LYS A 463 21.09 -16.09 -13.10
CA LYS A 463 22.15 -15.47 -12.29
C LYS A 463 21.83 -14.02 -11.94
N ILE A 464 21.33 -13.23 -12.91
CA ILE A 464 20.89 -11.86 -12.67
C ILE A 464 19.64 -11.86 -11.77
N GLN A 465 18.69 -12.76 -11.98
CA GLN A 465 17.50 -12.89 -11.13
C GLN A 465 17.86 -13.21 -9.67
N LYS A 466 18.86 -14.07 -9.45
CA LYS A 466 19.37 -14.34 -8.10
C LYS A 466 19.95 -13.09 -7.44
N SER A 467 20.71 -12.30 -8.22
CA SER A 467 21.25 -11.01 -7.79
C SER A 467 20.13 -10.01 -7.46
N ALA A 468 19.05 -10.00 -8.25
CA ALA A 468 17.87 -9.18 -8.03
C ALA A 468 17.16 -9.57 -6.72
N PHE A 469 16.84 -10.86 -6.55
CA PHE A 469 16.14 -11.38 -5.38
C PHE A 469 16.93 -11.21 -4.08
N GLN A 470 18.26 -11.34 -4.12
CA GLN A 470 19.12 -11.10 -2.95
C GLN A 470 19.08 -9.67 -2.43
N ARG A 471 18.82 -8.69 -3.31
CA ARG A 471 18.64 -7.29 -2.93
C ARG A 471 17.21 -6.98 -2.52
N ASN A 472 16.25 -7.76 -3.02
CA ASN A 472 14.84 -7.51 -2.88
C ASN A 472 14.04 -8.82 -2.91
N CYS A 473 13.64 -9.30 -1.73
CA CYS A 473 12.87 -10.53 -1.58
C CYS A 473 11.39 -10.41 -2.04
N ASN A 474 10.93 -9.21 -2.40
CA ASN A 474 9.60 -8.99 -2.99
C ASN A 474 9.58 -9.38 -4.48
N LEU A 475 10.75 -9.54 -5.11
CA LEU A 475 10.88 -9.97 -6.49
C LEU A 475 10.66 -11.48 -6.67
N LEU A 476 10.63 -11.93 -7.92
CA LEU A 476 10.48 -13.34 -8.25
C LEU A 476 11.64 -14.16 -7.68
N LYS A 477 11.32 -15.22 -6.96
CA LYS A 477 12.30 -16.18 -6.45
C LYS A 477 12.93 -16.92 -7.63
N PRO A 478 14.27 -16.90 -7.78
CA PRO A 478 14.96 -17.59 -8.87
C PRO A 478 14.77 -19.10 -8.78
N LYS A 479 14.97 -19.83 -9.89
CA LYS A 479 14.77 -21.29 -9.93
C LYS A 479 15.66 -22.04 -8.94
N ASP A 480 16.86 -21.52 -8.68
CA ASP A 480 17.84 -22.18 -7.83
C ASP A 480 18.63 -21.18 -6.96
N GLY A 481 19.13 -21.67 -5.83
CA GLY A 481 20.25 -21.05 -5.11
C GLY A 481 19.89 -19.96 -4.10
N VAL A 482 18.65 -19.90 -3.61
CA VAL A 482 18.28 -19.13 -2.42
C VAL A 482 18.61 -19.97 -1.18
N ILE A 483 19.48 -19.47 -0.31
CA ILE A 483 19.90 -20.15 0.93
C ILE A 483 19.37 -19.32 2.10
N TYR A 484 18.65 -19.97 3.02
CA TYR A 484 18.21 -19.34 4.25
C TYR A 484 19.40 -19.03 5.16
N LYS A 485 19.41 -17.82 5.73
CA LYS A 485 20.38 -17.42 6.74
C LYS A 485 19.68 -17.32 8.09
N LYS A 486 20.03 -18.22 9.01
CA LYS A 486 19.47 -18.29 10.36
C LYS A 486 19.81 -17.05 11.17
N ILE A 487 18.94 -16.73 12.12
CA ILE A 487 19.22 -15.77 13.19
C ILE A 487 20.25 -16.40 14.13
N ASP A 488 21.52 -16.13 13.89
CA ASP A 488 22.63 -16.62 14.70
C ASP A 488 23.41 -15.45 15.31
N ASN A 489 24.01 -15.66 16.49
CA ASN A 489 24.97 -14.76 17.13
C ASN A 489 24.48 -13.31 17.28
N ILE A 490 23.39 -13.11 18.03
CA ILE A 490 22.86 -11.78 18.35
C ILE A 490 23.79 -11.08 19.36
N ASN A 491 24.70 -10.24 18.86
CA ASN A 491 25.78 -9.65 19.68
C ASN A 491 25.35 -8.44 20.54
N ALA A 492 24.27 -7.75 20.19
CA ALA A 492 23.81 -6.56 20.92
C ALA A 492 22.68 -6.90 21.91
N THR A 493 22.56 -6.15 23.00
CA THR A 493 21.42 -6.28 23.93
C THR A 493 20.13 -5.82 23.25
N ARG A 494 18.98 -6.32 23.74
CA ARG A 494 17.66 -5.86 23.31
C ARG A 494 17.47 -4.35 23.55
N ALA A 495 17.93 -3.83 24.70
CA ALA A 495 17.88 -2.40 25.00
C ALA A 495 18.73 -1.55 24.05
N ASN A 496 19.93 -2.00 23.68
CA ASN A 496 20.77 -1.31 22.69
C ASN A 496 20.06 -1.18 21.33
N ARG A 497 19.38 -2.23 20.87
CA ARG A 497 18.61 -2.18 19.61
C ARG A 497 17.43 -1.23 19.68
N ILE A 498 16.68 -1.22 20.79
CA ILE A 498 15.62 -0.22 21.01
C ILE A 498 16.21 1.19 20.99
N ASN A 499 17.35 1.42 21.65
CA ASN A 499 18.01 2.72 21.66
C ASN A 499 18.36 3.19 20.24
N LYS A 500 18.94 2.32 19.43
CA LYS A 500 19.25 2.61 18.02
C LYS A 500 18.01 2.91 17.20
N TRP A 501 16.92 2.19 17.43
CA TRP A 501 15.66 2.42 16.72
C TRP A 501 15.03 3.75 17.11
N VAL A 502 15.02 4.08 18.40
CA VAL A 502 14.47 5.35 18.91
C VAL A 502 15.30 6.54 18.43
N SER A 503 16.63 6.47 18.53
CA SER A 503 17.56 7.55 18.13
C SER A 503 17.62 7.79 16.61
N ALA A 504 17.07 6.89 15.79
CA ALA A 504 16.91 7.11 14.36
C ALA A 504 15.81 8.13 13.99
N HIS A 505 14.95 8.50 14.95
CA HIS A 505 13.88 9.49 14.75
C HIS A 505 14.37 10.89 15.16
N THR A 506 13.92 11.92 14.44
CA THR A 506 14.35 13.31 14.67
C THR A 506 13.87 13.86 16.01
N ASP A 507 12.64 13.50 16.39
CA ASP A 507 11.94 14.00 17.56
C ASP A 507 10.85 13.00 18.01
N TYR A 508 10.27 13.27 19.18
CA TYR A 508 9.22 12.43 19.77
C TYR A 508 7.97 12.32 18.89
N GLN A 509 7.62 13.38 18.15
CA GLN A 509 6.45 13.36 17.27
C GLN A 509 6.70 12.42 16.09
N SER A 510 7.88 12.48 15.46
CA SER A 510 8.28 11.55 14.40
C SER A 510 8.31 10.10 14.90
N LEU A 511 8.80 9.87 16.13
CA LEU A 511 8.79 8.56 16.77
C LEU A 511 7.36 8.03 16.91
N MET A 512 6.46 8.82 17.49
CA MET A 512 5.07 8.39 17.72
C MET A 512 4.29 8.20 16.42
N ILE A 513 4.55 8.98 15.37
CA ILE A 513 3.96 8.75 14.03
C ILE A 513 4.39 7.38 13.49
N SER A 514 5.66 7.01 13.63
CA SER A 514 6.20 5.71 13.21
C SER A 514 5.56 4.56 14.00
N VAL A 515 5.53 4.67 15.33
CA VAL A 515 4.87 3.70 16.22
C VAL A 515 3.39 3.55 15.86
N ASP A 516 2.68 4.64 15.64
CA ASP A 516 1.25 4.61 15.32
C ASP A 516 0.97 4.01 13.95
N SER A 517 1.82 4.28 12.96
CA SER A 517 1.76 3.63 11.65
C SER A 517 1.90 2.10 11.77
N ILE A 518 2.88 1.63 12.55
CA ILE A 518 3.06 0.19 12.84
C ILE A 518 1.82 -0.38 13.54
N LEU A 519 1.40 0.23 14.66
CA LEU A 519 0.31 -0.31 15.47
C LEU A 519 -1.04 -0.29 14.73
N GLN A 520 -1.30 0.67 13.86
CA GLN A 520 -2.55 0.71 13.09
C GLN A 520 -2.65 -0.44 12.08
N ASN A 521 -1.54 -0.83 11.46
CA ASN A 521 -1.46 -1.95 10.52
C ASN A 521 -1.55 -3.33 11.22
N ILE A 522 -1.34 -3.39 12.54
CA ILE A 522 -1.53 -4.61 13.35
C ILE A 522 -3.00 -4.68 13.81
N SER A 523 -3.90 -4.89 12.86
CA SER A 523 -5.35 -5.00 13.10
C SER A 523 -5.96 -6.09 12.22
N PHE A 524 -7.00 -6.76 12.72
CA PHE A 524 -7.79 -7.70 11.90
C PHE A 524 -8.47 -6.95 10.74
N GLY A 525 -8.49 -7.55 9.55
CA GLY A 525 -9.02 -6.95 8.33
C GLY A 525 -8.02 -6.08 7.53
N ILE A 526 -6.80 -5.85 8.05
CA ILE A 526 -5.70 -5.27 7.26
C ILE A 526 -5.15 -6.34 6.30
N GLN A 527 -4.55 -5.91 5.17
CA GLN A 527 -3.90 -6.80 4.21
C GLN A 527 -2.82 -7.67 4.89
N SER A 528 -2.77 -8.98 4.64
CA SER A 528 -1.83 -9.92 5.29
C SER A 528 -0.37 -9.45 5.22
N ASP A 529 0.14 -9.09 4.03
CA ASP A 529 1.53 -8.64 3.89
C ASP A 529 1.84 -7.36 4.71
N LYS A 530 0.91 -6.41 4.75
CA LYS A 530 1.04 -5.19 5.59
C LYS A 530 1.00 -5.53 7.07
N PHE A 531 0.15 -6.46 7.48
CA PHE A 531 0.04 -6.91 8.86
C PHE A 531 1.32 -7.60 9.32
N GLU A 532 1.86 -8.50 8.49
CA GLU A 532 3.10 -9.22 8.75
C GLU A 532 4.31 -8.28 8.77
N ASP A 533 4.38 -7.31 7.86
CA ASP A 533 5.42 -6.29 7.87
C ASP A 533 5.34 -5.42 9.14
N ALA A 534 4.12 -5.02 9.54
CA ALA A 534 3.92 -4.28 10.77
C ALA A 534 4.29 -5.12 12.00
N LEU A 535 4.00 -6.43 12.01
CA LEU A 535 4.42 -7.34 13.07
C LEU A 535 5.95 -7.46 13.13
N HIS A 536 6.62 -7.56 11.97
CA HIS A 536 8.08 -7.52 11.89
C HIS A 536 8.63 -6.22 12.50
N ASN A 537 8.12 -5.08 12.04
CA ASN A 537 8.55 -3.75 12.50
C ASN A 537 8.24 -3.52 13.98
N LEU A 538 7.14 -4.08 14.51
CA LEU A 538 6.84 -4.09 15.93
C LEU A 538 7.95 -4.82 16.71
N GLY A 539 8.31 -6.03 16.28
CA GLY A 539 9.37 -6.82 16.90
C GLY A 539 10.71 -6.09 16.88
N VAL A 540 11.08 -5.50 15.74
CA VAL A 540 12.30 -4.67 15.59
C VAL A 540 12.27 -3.46 16.53
N SER A 541 11.15 -2.73 16.59
CA SER A 541 10.99 -1.53 17.42
C SER A 541 11.18 -1.81 18.92
N ILE A 542 10.76 -2.99 19.38
CA ILE A 542 10.95 -3.44 20.76
C ILE A 542 12.21 -4.30 20.93
N GLY A 543 13.13 -4.29 19.96
CA GLY A 543 14.49 -4.80 20.07
C GLY A 543 14.70 -6.29 19.79
N PHE A 544 13.77 -6.99 19.15
CA PHE A 544 14.01 -8.34 18.64
C PHE A 544 14.81 -8.29 17.33
N VAL A 545 15.46 -9.41 17.00
CA VAL A 545 15.92 -9.66 15.63
C VAL A 545 14.80 -10.39 14.92
N CYS A 546 14.24 -9.78 13.87
CA CYS A 546 13.08 -10.31 13.18
C CYS A 546 13.46 -10.76 11.77
N GLN A 547 12.80 -11.80 11.28
CA GLN A 547 12.82 -12.26 9.91
C GLN A 547 11.40 -12.58 9.45
N ARG A 548 11.15 -12.51 8.16
CA ARG A 548 9.91 -12.99 7.52
C ARG A 548 10.26 -14.13 6.55
N PRO A 549 10.53 -15.36 7.03
CA PRO A 549 10.99 -16.47 6.18
C PRO A 549 10.10 -16.73 4.95
N ASP A 550 8.78 -16.72 5.11
CA ASP A 550 7.87 -16.86 3.95
C ASP A 550 8.12 -15.75 2.91
N LYS A 551 8.28 -14.49 3.31
CA LYS A 551 8.60 -13.41 2.37
C LYS A 551 10.03 -13.53 1.79
N GLU A 552 11.02 -13.81 2.64
CA GLU A 552 12.46 -13.77 2.33
C GLU A 552 12.93 -14.94 1.46
N ILE A 553 12.39 -16.15 1.68
CA ILE A 553 12.81 -17.36 0.97
C ILE A 553 11.63 -18.14 0.36
N LYS A 554 10.40 -17.63 0.45
CA LYS A 554 9.17 -18.28 -0.02
C LYS A 554 8.93 -19.63 0.65
N LYS A 555 9.33 -19.74 1.93
CA LYS A 555 9.22 -20.93 2.78
C LYS A 555 9.41 -20.57 4.25
N GLY A 556 8.58 -21.14 5.13
CA GLY A 556 8.69 -20.98 6.58
C GLY A 556 7.55 -20.10 7.14
N PRO A 557 7.64 -19.67 8.41
CA PRO A 557 6.59 -18.87 9.02
C PRO A 557 6.53 -17.45 8.46
N ASP A 558 5.38 -16.80 8.66
CA ASP A 558 5.15 -15.41 8.25
C ASP A 558 6.07 -14.43 8.99
N ASN A 559 6.31 -14.69 10.29
CA ASN A 559 7.23 -13.91 11.12
C ASN A 559 7.98 -14.80 12.11
N LEU A 560 9.26 -14.49 12.30
CA LEU A 560 10.13 -15.12 13.29
C LEU A 560 10.87 -14.04 14.07
N TRP A 561 10.70 -14.01 15.39
CA TRP A 561 11.44 -13.12 16.28
C TRP A 561 12.45 -13.93 17.09
N GLY A 562 13.70 -13.49 17.15
CA GLY A 562 14.77 -14.07 17.95
C GLY A 562 15.30 -13.09 18.99
N ASP A 563 15.59 -13.60 20.18
CA ASP A 563 16.25 -12.87 21.27
C ASP A 563 17.64 -13.45 21.59
N VAL A 564 18.46 -12.66 22.29
CA VAL A 564 19.86 -12.98 22.64
C VAL A 564 19.98 -14.30 23.40
N ASP A 565 18.99 -14.64 24.22
CA ASP A 565 18.99 -15.84 25.08
C ASP A 565 18.56 -17.13 24.32
N GLY A 566 18.42 -17.08 22.99
CA GLY A 566 18.03 -18.23 22.18
C GLY A 566 16.55 -18.62 22.34
N GLN A 567 15.73 -17.66 22.77
CA GLN A 567 14.27 -17.76 22.76
C GLN A 567 13.71 -17.16 21.47
N TYR A 568 12.83 -17.90 20.82
CA TYR A 568 12.18 -17.52 19.57
C TYR A 568 10.67 -17.40 19.75
N PHE A 569 10.06 -16.57 18.91
CA PHE A 569 8.62 -16.48 18.71
C PHE A 569 8.33 -16.67 17.22
N LEU A 570 7.55 -17.70 16.91
CA LEU A 570 7.10 -18.02 15.56
C LEU A 570 5.65 -17.60 15.43
N PHE A 571 5.34 -16.82 14.39
CA PHE A 571 4.01 -16.29 14.14
C PHE A 571 3.46 -16.80 12.81
N GLU A 572 2.23 -17.27 12.87
CA GLU A 572 1.34 -17.54 11.75
C GLU A 572 0.19 -16.53 11.78
N CYS A 573 0.02 -15.73 10.75
CA CYS A 573 -0.92 -14.61 10.70
C CYS A 573 -2.16 -14.99 9.89
N LYS A 574 -3.33 -15.00 10.54
CA LYS A 574 -4.64 -15.20 9.90
C LYS A 574 -5.54 -14.01 10.23
N ASN A 575 -5.05 -12.81 9.96
CA ASN A 575 -5.72 -11.53 10.25
C ASN A 575 -6.84 -11.18 9.26
N GLU A 576 -6.85 -11.77 8.06
CA GLU A 576 -7.88 -11.53 7.02
C GLU A 576 -9.11 -12.45 7.13
N VAL A 577 -9.09 -13.48 7.98
CA VAL A 577 -10.24 -14.38 8.12
C VAL A 577 -11.43 -13.64 8.77
N ASP A 578 -12.66 -14.08 8.46
CA ASP A 578 -13.87 -13.46 9.03
C ASP A 578 -13.82 -13.43 10.56
N GLU A 579 -14.12 -12.28 11.17
CA GLU A 579 -14.10 -12.12 12.62
C GLU A 579 -15.00 -13.13 13.36
N ASN A 580 -16.03 -13.67 12.71
CA ASN A 580 -16.98 -14.64 13.25
C ASN A 580 -16.60 -16.09 12.96
N ARG A 581 -15.40 -16.35 12.44
CA ARG A 581 -14.88 -17.70 12.22
C ARG A 581 -14.98 -18.52 13.50
N SER A 582 -15.69 -19.64 13.45
CA SER A 582 -15.89 -20.50 14.61
C SER A 582 -14.64 -21.29 14.98
N GLU A 583 -13.90 -21.78 13.99
CA GLU A 583 -12.81 -22.75 14.18
C GLU A 583 -11.60 -22.47 13.28
N ILE A 584 -10.41 -22.85 13.78
CA ILE A 584 -9.19 -23.04 13.00
C ILE A 584 -9.39 -24.31 12.19
N ASN A 585 -9.30 -24.21 10.86
CA ASN A 585 -9.59 -25.33 9.99
C ASN A 585 -8.37 -26.29 9.85
N LYS A 586 -8.59 -27.44 9.20
CA LYS A 586 -7.55 -28.45 8.97
C LYS A 586 -6.36 -27.93 8.15
N ILE A 587 -6.60 -27.05 7.18
CA ILE A 587 -5.59 -26.52 6.26
C ILE A 587 -4.66 -25.56 7.02
N GLU A 588 -5.23 -24.62 7.77
CA GLU A 588 -4.52 -23.68 8.65
C GLU A 588 -3.68 -24.45 9.70
N ALA A 589 -4.25 -25.52 10.27
CA ALA A 589 -3.51 -26.39 11.18
C ALA A 589 -2.33 -27.11 10.50
N GLY A 590 -2.54 -27.58 9.27
CA GLY A 590 -1.49 -28.18 8.44
C GLY A 590 -0.37 -27.20 8.11
N GLN A 591 -0.70 -25.96 7.74
CA GLN A 591 0.27 -24.90 7.47
C GLN A 591 1.14 -24.60 8.69
N MET A 592 0.52 -24.42 9.87
CA MET A 592 1.27 -24.22 11.11
C MET A 592 2.19 -25.41 11.45
N ASN A 593 1.74 -26.65 11.22
CA ASN A 593 2.59 -27.83 11.42
C ASN A 593 3.80 -27.84 10.47
N ASN A 594 3.62 -27.43 9.21
CA ASN A 594 4.73 -27.29 8.26
C ASN A 594 5.73 -26.23 8.75
N HIS A 595 5.26 -25.11 9.30
CA HIS A 595 6.12 -24.05 9.83
C HIS A 595 6.87 -24.50 11.09
N CYS A 596 6.22 -25.29 11.95
CA CYS A 596 6.89 -25.94 13.09
C CYS A 596 7.97 -26.92 12.65
N GLY A 597 7.70 -27.73 11.62
CA GLY A 597 8.67 -28.63 11.02
C GLY A 597 9.87 -27.89 10.42
N TRP A 598 9.61 -26.84 9.65
CA TRP A 598 10.66 -25.96 9.11
C TRP A 598 11.52 -25.36 10.23
N PHE A 599 10.92 -24.89 11.32
CA PHE A 599 11.68 -24.35 12.45
C PHE A 599 12.54 -25.43 13.11
N ALA A 600 12.04 -26.67 13.25
CA ALA A 600 12.82 -27.77 13.79
C ALA A 600 13.99 -28.16 12.87
N ASP A 601 13.80 -28.15 11.56
CA ASP A 601 14.86 -28.43 10.58
C ASP A 601 15.96 -27.35 10.61
N GLU A 602 15.58 -26.08 10.72
CA GLU A 602 16.53 -24.97 10.70
C GLU A 602 17.15 -24.70 12.09
N TYR A 603 16.38 -24.71 13.17
CA TYR A 603 16.84 -24.30 14.50
C TYR A 603 17.00 -25.45 15.50
N GLY A 604 16.71 -26.69 15.09
CA GLY A 604 16.82 -27.87 15.94
C GLY A 604 15.95 -27.75 17.19
N ASN A 605 16.56 -27.90 18.37
CA ASN A 605 15.87 -27.90 19.66
C ASN A 605 15.81 -26.50 20.33
N ALA A 606 15.97 -25.42 19.57
CA ALA A 606 15.87 -24.07 20.11
C ALA A 606 14.48 -23.82 20.75
N LYS A 607 14.44 -23.03 21.82
CA LYS A 607 13.17 -22.72 22.50
C LYS A 607 12.34 -21.78 21.62
N CYS A 608 11.14 -22.19 21.25
CA CYS A 608 10.26 -21.39 20.41
C CYS A 608 8.82 -21.42 20.90
N LYS A 609 8.25 -20.23 21.11
CA LYS A 609 6.82 -20.05 21.34
C LYS A 609 6.12 -19.94 19.99
N LYS A 610 5.23 -20.89 19.67
CA LYS A 610 4.50 -20.95 18.40
C LYS A 610 3.12 -20.31 18.56
N ILE A 611 2.84 -19.29 17.75
CA ILE A 611 1.66 -18.41 17.91
C ILE A 611 0.91 -18.32 16.59
N ILE A 612 -0.39 -18.65 16.60
CA ILE A 612 -1.32 -18.30 15.52
C ILE A 612 -2.10 -17.05 15.88
N ILE A 613 -2.11 -16.04 15.02
CA ILE A 613 -2.89 -14.81 15.20
C ILE A 613 -4.21 -14.99 14.44
N ILE A 614 -5.26 -15.36 15.17
CA ILE A 614 -6.59 -15.61 14.62
C ILE A 614 -7.67 -15.30 15.67
N ASN A 615 -8.86 -14.86 15.26
CA ASN A 615 -9.92 -14.46 16.19
C ASN A 615 -10.77 -15.62 16.76
N THR A 616 -10.26 -16.84 16.76
CA THR A 616 -10.87 -18.01 17.41
C THR A 616 -9.82 -18.79 18.19
N ARG A 617 -10.21 -19.54 19.22
CA ARG A 617 -9.33 -20.46 19.93
C ARG A 617 -9.71 -21.93 19.74
N THR A 618 -10.74 -22.20 18.95
CA THR A 618 -11.27 -23.54 18.75
C THR A 618 -10.58 -24.16 17.53
N LEU A 619 -9.89 -25.28 17.70
CA LEU A 619 -9.37 -26.08 16.60
C LEU A 619 -10.47 -27.02 16.10
N SER A 620 -10.67 -27.09 14.79
CA SER A 620 -11.66 -27.97 14.19
C SER A 620 -11.43 -29.43 14.59
N TYR A 621 -12.52 -30.20 14.68
CA TYR A 621 -12.46 -31.63 14.97
C TYR A 621 -11.57 -32.40 13.97
N HIS A 622 -11.46 -31.89 12.73
CA HIS A 622 -10.65 -32.49 11.66
C HIS A 622 -9.17 -32.04 11.66
N GLY A 623 -8.78 -31.11 12.53
CA GLY A 623 -7.42 -30.58 12.64
C GLY A 623 -6.68 -31.14 13.86
N ASP A 624 -5.36 -31.23 13.73
CA ASP A 624 -4.43 -31.65 14.77
C ASP A 624 -3.12 -30.86 14.67
N PHE A 625 -2.52 -30.53 15.82
CA PHE A 625 -1.19 -29.93 15.90
C PHE A 625 -0.20 -30.96 16.44
N ASN A 626 1.00 -30.98 15.89
CA ASN A 626 2.09 -31.84 16.36
C ASN A 626 2.79 -31.26 17.60
N ASP A 627 2.70 -29.94 17.75
CA ASP A 627 3.37 -29.15 18.79
C ASP A 627 2.36 -28.38 19.64
N GLU A 628 2.82 -27.85 20.79
CA GLU A 628 2.02 -26.92 21.56
C GLU A 628 1.93 -25.56 20.85
N ILE A 629 0.73 -25.21 20.39
CA ILE A 629 0.42 -23.96 19.69
C ILE A 629 -0.46 -23.08 20.55
N PHE A 630 -0.19 -21.78 20.53
CA PHE A 630 -0.96 -20.76 21.24
C PHE A 630 -1.64 -19.82 20.27
N VAL A 631 -2.73 -19.19 20.70
CA VAL A 631 -3.48 -18.24 19.88
C VAL A 631 -3.45 -16.82 20.45
N MET A 632 -3.30 -15.84 19.57
CA MET A 632 -3.43 -14.42 19.87
C MET A 632 -4.67 -13.86 19.19
N ARG A 633 -5.73 -13.61 19.98
CA ARG A 633 -7.01 -13.03 19.51
C ARG A 633 -7.00 -11.51 19.57
N LYS A 634 -8.04 -10.89 19.01
CA LYS A 634 -8.21 -9.42 18.96
C LYS A 634 -8.00 -8.70 20.30
N SER A 635 -8.51 -9.26 21.40
CA SER A 635 -8.33 -8.66 22.73
C SER A 635 -6.88 -8.68 23.22
N LYS A 636 -6.15 -9.77 22.97
CA LYS A 636 -4.74 -9.91 23.36
C LYS A 636 -3.82 -9.09 22.45
N LEU A 637 -4.13 -9.04 21.16
CA LEU A 637 -3.43 -8.18 20.20
C LEU A 637 -3.60 -6.70 20.59
N LYS A 638 -4.82 -6.27 20.94
CA LYS A 638 -5.08 -4.92 21.45
C LYS A 638 -4.25 -4.62 22.70
N LEU A 639 -4.23 -5.54 23.67
CA LEU A 639 -3.43 -5.38 24.89
C LEU A 639 -1.93 -5.20 24.59
N LEU A 640 -1.37 -5.98 23.64
CA LEU A 640 0.02 -5.81 23.21
C LEU A 640 0.25 -4.41 22.62
N LYS A 641 -0.65 -3.95 21.74
CA LYS A 641 -0.56 -2.63 21.12
C LYS A 641 -0.62 -1.51 22.14
N ASP A 642 -1.54 -1.59 23.10
CA ASP A 642 -1.72 -0.58 24.14
C ASP A 642 -0.47 -0.49 25.04
N ASN A 643 0.13 -1.63 25.38
CA ASN A 643 1.36 -1.69 26.15
C ASN A 643 2.58 -1.15 25.39
N VAL A 644 2.71 -1.47 24.09
CA VAL A 644 3.79 -0.94 23.26
C VAL A 644 3.65 0.57 23.07
N ARG A 645 2.43 1.05 22.79
CA ARG A 645 2.14 2.49 22.71
C ARG A 645 2.54 3.19 24.01
N SER A 646 2.13 2.64 25.15
CA SER A 646 2.45 3.20 26.47
C SER A 646 3.95 3.20 26.75
N PHE A 647 4.66 2.14 26.36
CA PHE A 647 6.11 2.07 26.47
C PHE A 647 6.81 3.20 25.73
N PHE A 648 6.41 3.50 24.49
CA PHE A 648 7.02 4.59 23.73
C PHE A 648 6.63 5.98 24.26
N LYS A 649 5.49 6.13 24.92
CA LYS A 649 5.09 7.40 25.56
C LYS A 649 6.03 7.83 26.69
N GLU A 650 6.70 6.88 27.35
CA GLU A 650 7.67 7.19 28.41
C GLU A 650 8.84 8.05 27.89
N PHE A 651 9.13 8.02 26.59
CA PHE A 651 10.21 8.82 25.99
C PHE A 651 9.87 10.29 25.75
N LYS A 652 8.63 10.75 26.02
CA LYS A 652 8.18 12.13 25.75
C LYS A 652 9.10 13.22 26.31
N ASN A 653 9.63 12.99 27.51
CA ASN A 653 10.45 13.97 28.23
C ASN A 653 11.96 13.68 28.15
N TYR A 654 12.38 12.76 27.26
CA TYR A 654 13.78 12.38 27.09
C TYR A 654 14.33 12.91 25.77
N ASP A 655 15.63 13.22 25.76
CA ASP A 655 16.36 13.43 24.52
C ASP A 655 16.62 12.07 23.86
N LEU A 656 16.00 11.84 22.71
CA LEU A 656 16.06 10.58 21.97
C LEU A 656 17.47 10.25 21.48
N GLN A 657 18.33 11.25 21.27
CA GLN A 657 19.69 11.05 20.77
C GLN A 657 20.68 10.68 21.88
N SER A 658 20.31 10.87 23.14
CA SER A 658 21.18 10.64 24.30
C SER A 658 20.58 9.64 25.31
N LEU A 659 19.70 8.74 24.87
CA LEU A 659 19.10 7.73 25.75
C LEU A 659 20.14 6.72 26.26
N ASP A 660 20.08 6.43 27.56
CA ASP A 660 20.87 5.37 28.18
C ASP A 660 20.11 4.03 28.18
N GLU A 661 20.82 2.92 28.03
CA GLU A 661 20.23 1.57 28.02
C GLU A 661 19.51 1.25 29.35
N THR A 662 19.97 1.82 30.47
CA THR A 662 19.34 1.60 31.78
C THR A 662 17.92 2.17 31.85
N ILE A 663 17.65 3.28 31.17
CA ILE A 663 16.32 3.91 31.09
C ILE A 663 15.37 2.99 30.32
N ILE A 664 15.82 2.44 29.19
CA ILE A 664 15.03 1.52 28.37
C ILE A 664 14.70 0.25 29.17
N HIS A 665 15.68 -0.32 29.86
CA HIS A 665 15.47 -1.48 30.73
C HIS A 665 14.43 -1.23 31.82
N LYS A 666 14.40 -0.02 32.39
CA LYS A 666 13.42 0.37 33.41
C LYS A 666 11.99 0.34 32.88
N PHE A 667 11.77 0.64 31.60
CA PHE A 667 10.44 0.72 31.00
C PHE A 667 9.91 -0.61 30.44
N ILE A 668 10.77 -1.57 30.08
CA ILE A 668 10.34 -2.84 29.47
C ILE A 668 9.40 -3.64 30.37
N LYS A 669 9.78 -3.89 31.63
CA LYS A 669 9.02 -4.75 32.54
C LYS A 669 7.68 -4.13 33.00
N PRO A 670 7.61 -2.85 33.40
CA PRO A 670 6.33 -2.20 33.73
C PRO A 670 5.29 -2.23 32.61
N HIS A 671 5.75 -2.23 31.36
CA HIS A 671 4.90 -2.32 30.17
C HIS A 671 4.66 -3.75 29.70
N ASN A 672 5.04 -4.77 30.48
CA ASN A 672 4.85 -6.19 30.14
C ASN A 672 5.48 -6.57 28.79
N LEU A 673 6.62 -5.97 28.43
CA LEU A 673 7.33 -6.26 27.18
C LEU A 673 8.55 -7.17 27.38
N ASP A 674 8.81 -7.66 28.59
CA ASP A 674 9.84 -8.67 28.85
C ASP A 674 9.44 -10.06 28.29
N ILE A 675 10.40 -10.98 28.20
CA ILE A 675 10.20 -12.29 27.57
C ILE A 675 9.15 -13.15 28.30
N GLU A 676 9.10 -13.09 29.63
CA GLU A 676 8.15 -13.85 30.44
C GLU A 676 6.72 -13.35 30.18
N SER A 677 6.54 -12.03 30.20
CA SER A 677 5.29 -11.35 29.86
C SER A 677 4.84 -11.65 28.43
N LEU A 678 5.74 -11.55 27.45
CA LEU A 678 5.43 -11.82 26.04
C LEU A 678 4.98 -13.27 25.80
N THR A 679 5.53 -14.21 26.56
CA THR A 679 5.21 -15.63 26.45
C THR A 679 3.86 -15.99 27.08
N SER A 680 3.40 -15.25 28.10
CA SER A 680 2.27 -15.63 28.96
C SER A 680 1.04 -14.73 28.85
N ILE A 681 1.22 -13.42 28.67
CA ILE A 681 0.13 -12.44 28.81
C ILE A 681 -0.70 -12.31 27.52
N TYR A 682 -0.05 -12.34 26.36
CA TYR A 682 -0.66 -12.02 25.07
C TYR A 682 -1.15 -13.23 24.27
N THR A 683 -1.10 -14.42 24.85
CA THR A 683 -1.54 -15.64 24.16
C THR A 683 -2.50 -16.45 25.03
N GLU A 684 -3.30 -17.29 24.38
CA GLU A 684 -4.23 -18.23 25.01
C GLU A 684 -3.98 -19.63 24.48
N SER A 685 -4.32 -20.67 25.26
CA SER A 685 -4.26 -22.05 24.80
C SER A 685 -5.40 -22.38 23.83
N ILE A 686 -5.12 -23.27 22.87
CA ILE A 686 -6.11 -23.78 21.91
C ILE A 686 -7.03 -24.81 22.57
N ILE A 687 -8.31 -24.81 22.19
CA ILE A 687 -9.33 -25.76 22.61
C ILE A 687 -9.72 -26.62 21.41
N LYS A 688 -9.67 -27.94 21.52
CA LYS A 688 -10.14 -28.82 20.43
C LYS A 688 -11.67 -28.91 20.42
N ALA A 689 -12.28 -28.74 19.25
CA ALA A 689 -13.71 -28.93 19.07
C ALA A 689 -14.09 -30.39 19.39
N LYS A 690 -15.23 -30.54 20.08
CA LYS A 690 -15.81 -31.86 20.34
C LYS A 690 -16.64 -32.28 19.12
N LYS A 691 -16.69 -33.60 18.86
CA LYS A 691 -17.55 -34.20 17.83
C LYS A 691 -19.01 -33.83 18.01
#